data_AF-A0A835Z2L7-F1
#
_entry.id   AF-A0A835Z2L7-F1
#
_cell.length_a   1.000
_cell.length_b   1.000
_cell.length_c   1.000
_cell.angle_alpha   90.00
_cell.angle_beta   90.00
_cell.angle_gamma   90.00
#
_symmetry.space_group_name_H-M   'P 1'
#
loop_
_entity.id
_entity.type
_entity.pdbx_description
1 polymer ?
#
loop_
_entity_poly.entity_id
_entity_poly.type
_entity_poly.pdbx_seq_one_letter_code
_entity_poly.pdbx_strand_id
1 'polypeptide(L)'
;MANACIIRPWTLAQTVYPSGLPAGTSPWLFVRAKNVLTGAYTVLSSSGTQITLSAASLYYEAAALTAFDPGASDYFGQIVAISGGYAVIGAWAKDPPVGLADSGAAYVLELDSGTGEWVHSAVLYPTDAYPGDSFGYGVSVSGTYAVIGAPQSDPTGKTDAGAAYVFERNSGTGAWEQKTKLIASDSMPSDSFGTVGVSGTYAIVGAYSKKQLGIANFGAVYLFERNVGSGVWEQKASLYPSDYLAGSYYGSSVSISGTYAIVGAYQKAGGGGAYVLERNTGTGAWEEKAILTCPDATTATFGISVAIDNSYAIVGGPAKSVSSLSSAGGAYIYERVSGTWTLTATINNPDPAASDSFGNAVAVNGIYAVIGCNSKDPAGKSAAGSTYLYKRNSTTGVWENKIEWTASDGAASDQFGASVGVSGTHVLSGAYRKAVNGVSPAGGAYVYELPSTTTISPLATILAPSTVSTTDNATVTIATLGTDADYTYVVSYSTTISSLSAASIYYEAAALTAFDPVASDHFGQSVAVSGSYAIVGAYWRYPLSIATAGVAYVLELNGSTMEWEHKAVLYPTDAYTNDLFGVAVFISGTYAVVGASASDPGGKTDAGAAYAFERNSGTGAWEQKTKLVASDAMPSDSFGYSVGVSGTYAIAGAHVRTRLGASSSGGAYVFERNSGSGVWEQKSVLFPSDLPTASKFGWSVSVSGTYAIVGAYLKTGGGGAYIFERNSSTGAWEQKAILTCPDSTIAQFGYSVSIDGTYAVVSAQNKSVNSLATAGGVYMYERVASTWTQKAILENPDPAATDQFGYSVAVSGVYAVIGCVNKDPASKGNAGATYLYKRNSTTGVWESKMEWTASDGLASDQMGWSVGLSGTHVVSSAYNKTVTGLSTAGGAYVY
;
A
#
# COMPACT_ATOMS: atom_id res chain seq x y z
N MET A 1 -34.36 2.96 30.72
CA MET A 1 -33.41 3.98 31.22
C MET A 1 -32.37 4.16 30.15
N ALA A 2 -32.40 5.32 29.51
CA ALA A 2 -31.63 5.66 28.33
C ALA A 2 -30.34 6.38 28.74
N ASN A 3 -29.21 6.02 28.13
CA ASN A 3 -28.04 6.89 28.06
C ASN A 3 -27.77 7.14 26.57
N ALA A 4 -28.13 8.35 26.13
CA ALA A 4 -27.91 8.86 24.79
C ALA A 4 -26.44 9.28 24.62
N CYS A 5 -25.80 8.79 23.57
CA CYS A 5 -24.55 9.36 23.07
C CYS A 5 -24.91 10.59 22.25
N ILE A 6 -24.57 11.78 22.76
CA ILE A 6 -24.77 13.06 22.09
C ILE A 6 -23.66 13.21 21.06
N ILE A 7 -23.99 13.01 19.78
CA ILE A 7 -23.19 13.49 18.66
C ILE A 7 -23.39 15.01 18.60
N ARG A 8 -22.35 15.80 18.85
CA ARG A 8 -22.38 17.26 18.61
C ARG A 8 -22.06 17.54 17.12
N PRO A 9 -22.82 18.41 16.43
CA PRO A 9 -22.53 18.82 15.07
C PRO A 9 -21.33 19.78 15.01
N TRP A 10 -20.54 19.68 13.94
CA TRP A 10 -19.38 20.51 13.65
C TRP A 10 -19.78 21.96 13.36
N THR A 11 -18.98 22.91 13.87
CA THR A 11 -19.11 24.35 13.66
C THR A 11 -18.74 24.79 12.25
N LEU A 12 -19.50 25.77 11.77
CA LEU A 12 -19.47 26.50 10.51
C LEU A 12 -18.07 26.88 10.01
N ALA A 13 -17.74 26.58 8.74
CA ALA A 13 -16.58 27.16 8.06
C ALA A 13 -16.77 28.68 7.88
N GLN A 14 -15.73 29.45 8.20
CA GLN A 14 -15.72 30.92 8.12
C GLN A 14 -15.56 31.37 6.66
N THR A 15 -16.49 32.18 6.15
CA THR A 15 -16.40 32.84 4.84
C THR A 15 -15.45 34.04 4.94
N VAL A 16 -14.35 34.06 4.19
CA VAL A 16 -13.46 35.22 4.07
C VAL A 16 -13.76 35.95 2.76
N TYR A 17 -14.08 37.25 2.84
CA TYR A 17 -14.27 38.12 1.68
C TYR A 17 -12.96 38.84 1.34
N PRO A 18 -12.39 38.70 0.14
CA PRO A 18 -11.44 39.68 -0.39
C PRO A 18 -12.19 40.98 -0.68
N SER A 19 -11.69 42.11 -0.18
CA SER A 19 -12.25 43.43 -0.48
C SER A 19 -11.99 43.78 -1.96
N GLY A 20 -13.05 43.93 -2.77
CA GLY A 20 -12.93 44.55 -4.10
C GLY A 20 -13.80 44.03 -5.26
N LEU A 21 -14.71 43.05 -5.07
CA LEU A 21 -15.50 42.51 -6.19
C LEU A 21 -16.94 43.09 -6.30
N PRO A 22 -17.50 43.23 -7.53
CA PRO A 22 -18.85 43.75 -7.75
C PRO A 22 -19.94 42.87 -7.11
N ALA A 23 -21.00 43.51 -6.59
CA ALA A 23 -22.16 42.84 -6.01
C ALA A 23 -22.87 41.96 -7.05
N GLY A 24 -22.92 40.65 -6.81
CA GLY A 24 -23.58 39.66 -7.68
C GLY A 24 -22.76 38.41 -8.02
N THR A 25 -21.53 38.27 -7.52
CA THR A 25 -20.72 37.06 -7.71
C THR A 25 -20.99 36.03 -6.60
N SER A 26 -21.27 34.79 -6.98
CA SER A 26 -21.45 33.65 -6.06
C SER A 26 -20.19 33.38 -5.22
N PRO A 27 -20.32 32.91 -3.97
CA PRO A 27 -19.18 32.68 -3.09
C PRO A 27 -18.29 31.54 -3.61
N TRP A 28 -16.97 31.77 -3.59
CA TRP A 28 -15.97 30.73 -3.84
C TRP A 28 -15.82 29.84 -2.60
N LEU A 29 -16.00 28.54 -2.75
CA LEU A 29 -15.70 27.54 -1.72
C LEU A 29 -14.31 26.95 -2.03
N PHE A 30 -13.32 27.24 -1.19
CA PHE A 30 -12.03 26.55 -1.25
C PHE A 30 -12.19 25.19 -0.55
N VAL A 31 -12.13 24.09 -1.33
CA VAL A 31 -12.04 22.73 -0.78
C VAL A 31 -10.61 22.23 -0.97
N ARG A 32 -9.97 21.78 0.10
CA ARG A 32 -8.63 21.17 0.06
C ARG A 32 -8.78 19.74 -0.49
N ALA A 33 -8.18 19.46 -1.65
CA ALA A 33 -8.23 18.14 -2.29
C ALA A 33 -7.18 17.19 -1.68
N LYS A 34 -7.55 15.92 -1.44
CA LYS A 34 -6.68 14.87 -0.85
C LYS A 34 -6.17 13.82 -1.87
N ASN A 35 -6.58 13.88 -3.14
CA ASN A 35 -6.11 12.99 -4.20
C ASN A 35 -5.49 13.83 -5.32
N VAL A 36 -4.20 13.61 -5.62
CA VAL A 36 -3.54 14.36 -6.68
C VAL A 36 -2.97 13.44 -7.77
N LEU A 37 -3.35 13.79 -9.00
CA LEU A 37 -3.02 13.13 -10.26
C LEU A 37 -1.52 13.30 -10.60
N THR A 38 -0.73 12.23 -10.52
CA THR A 38 0.68 12.23 -10.94
C THR A 38 0.82 11.73 -12.39
N GLY A 39 0.94 12.65 -13.35
CA GLY A 39 1.15 12.34 -14.76
C GLY A 39 1.26 13.59 -15.64
N ALA A 40 1.93 13.50 -16.80
CA ALA A 40 1.89 14.56 -17.80
C ALA A 40 0.65 14.35 -18.68
N TYR A 41 -0.28 15.30 -18.68
CA TYR A 41 -1.55 15.19 -19.39
C TYR A 41 -1.53 16.09 -20.62
N THR A 42 -1.87 15.56 -21.78
CA THR A 42 -2.17 16.41 -22.94
C THR A 42 -3.67 16.61 -22.97
N VAL A 43 -4.13 17.86 -22.79
CA VAL A 43 -5.55 18.19 -22.88
C VAL A 43 -5.78 18.90 -24.21
N LEU A 44 -6.68 18.35 -25.02
CA LEU A 44 -7.18 19.00 -26.22
C LEU A 44 -8.36 19.90 -25.81
N SER A 45 -8.22 21.21 -26.02
CA SER A 45 -9.37 22.10 -25.89
C SER A 45 -10.39 21.82 -27.01
N SER A 46 -11.63 22.25 -26.83
CA SER A 46 -12.68 22.20 -27.86
C SER A 46 -12.35 23.00 -29.13
N SER A 47 -11.28 23.80 -29.12
CA SER A 47 -10.74 24.53 -30.27
C SER A 47 -9.57 23.82 -30.98
N GLY A 48 -9.20 22.60 -30.56
CA GLY A 48 -8.10 21.82 -31.16
C GLY A 48 -6.71 22.32 -30.78
N THR A 49 -6.59 23.18 -29.76
CA THR A 49 -5.29 23.64 -29.26
C THR A 49 -4.75 22.62 -28.26
N GLN A 50 -3.56 22.11 -28.54
CA GLN A 50 -2.87 21.13 -27.69
C GLN A 50 -2.25 21.86 -26.49
N ILE A 51 -2.69 21.54 -25.28
CA ILE A 51 -2.10 22.05 -24.04
C ILE A 51 -1.41 20.89 -23.33
N THR A 52 -0.09 20.98 -23.18
CA THR A 52 0.73 20.02 -22.43
C THR A 52 0.78 20.43 -20.96
N LEU A 53 0.13 19.66 -20.09
CA LEU A 53 0.29 19.75 -18.64
C LEU A 53 1.45 18.83 -18.25
N SER A 54 2.53 19.38 -17.70
CA SER A 54 3.62 18.57 -17.15
C SER A 54 3.20 18.00 -15.79
N ALA A 55 3.64 16.76 -15.50
CA ALA A 55 3.43 16.13 -14.20
C ALA A 55 4.07 17.00 -13.12
N ALA A 56 3.25 17.62 -12.28
CA ALA A 56 3.75 18.09 -11.00
C ALA A 56 4.15 16.85 -10.19
N SER A 57 5.41 16.80 -9.76
CA SER A 57 5.82 15.90 -8.68
C SER A 57 4.97 16.28 -7.46
N LEU A 58 3.98 15.47 -7.11
CA LEU A 58 3.01 15.89 -6.10
C LEU A 58 3.47 15.54 -4.71
N TYR A 59 4.11 16.52 -4.12
CA TYR A 59 4.35 16.65 -2.70
C TYR A 59 3.07 17.22 -2.07
N TYR A 60 2.43 16.52 -1.13
CA TYR A 60 1.16 16.97 -0.55
C TYR A 60 1.09 16.74 0.96
N GLU A 61 0.24 17.51 1.66
CA GLU A 61 -0.05 17.33 3.08
C GLU A 61 -1.04 16.17 3.26
N ALA A 62 -0.59 15.08 3.88
CA ALA A 62 -1.41 13.91 4.15
C ALA A 62 -2.22 14.01 5.44
N ALA A 63 -1.69 14.70 6.45
CA ALA A 63 -2.36 14.86 7.73
C ALA A 63 -1.94 16.14 8.46
N ALA A 64 -2.90 16.75 9.17
CA ALA A 64 -2.67 17.74 10.22
C ALA A 64 -3.00 17.09 11.57
N LEU A 65 -1.98 16.93 12.40
CA LEU A 65 -2.00 16.21 13.67
C LEU A 65 -2.12 17.20 14.82
N THR A 66 -3.06 16.93 15.72
CA THR A 66 -3.25 17.67 16.97
C THR A 66 -3.44 16.68 18.12
N ALA A 67 -3.11 17.09 19.35
CA ALA A 67 -3.46 16.33 20.54
C ALA A 67 -4.99 16.18 20.62
N PHE A 68 -5.49 15.00 21.01
CA PHE A 68 -6.93 14.81 21.23
C PHE A 68 -7.44 15.52 22.49
N ASP A 69 -6.53 15.90 23.40
CA ASP A 69 -6.77 16.60 24.66
C ASP A 69 -5.94 17.91 24.75
N PRO A 70 -6.15 18.90 23.85
CA PRO A 70 -5.31 20.08 23.78
C PRO A 70 -5.44 20.96 25.02
N GLY A 71 -4.33 21.21 25.71
CA GLY A 71 -4.16 22.16 26.79
C GLY A 71 -3.42 23.42 26.35
N ALA A 72 -3.62 24.51 27.09
CA ALA A 72 -2.96 25.77 26.80
C ALA A 72 -1.49 25.68 27.23
N SER A 73 -0.57 26.05 26.34
CA SER A 73 0.87 25.95 26.55
C SER A 73 1.41 24.53 26.63
N ASP A 74 0.71 23.51 26.12
CA ASP A 74 1.23 22.13 26.06
C ASP A 74 2.39 21.98 25.06
N TYR A 75 2.46 22.88 24.06
CA TYR A 75 3.48 22.93 23.01
C TYR A 75 3.65 21.63 22.21
N PHE A 76 2.55 20.95 21.88
CA PHE A 76 2.56 19.76 21.02
C PHE A 76 3.25 20.06 19.67
N GLY A 77 4.22 19.25 19.26
CA GLY A 77 4.93 19.46 17.99
C GLY A 77 6.16 20.36 18.11
N GLN A 78 6.59 20.71 19.33
CA GLN A 78 7.88 21.39 19.54
C GLN A 78 9.03 20.54 19.02
N ILE A 79 8.97 19.23 19.29
CA ILE A 79 9.89 18.23 18.76
C ILE A 79 9.08 17.08 18.16
N VAL A 80 9.53 16.55 17.02
CA VAL A 80 8.90 15.46 16.30
C VAL A 80 9.93 14.44 15.86
N ALA A 81 9.55 13.16 15.82
CA ALA A 81 10.35 12.09 15.24
C ALA A 81 9.46 11.13 14.46
N ILE A 82 9.96 10.59 13.35
CA ILE A 82 9.22 9.66 12.49
C ILE A 82 10.12 8.48 12.07
N SER A 83 9.59 7.26 12.13
CA SER A 83 10.28 6.04 11.68
C SER A 83 9.26 5.01 11.19
N GLY A 84 9.34 4.68 9.90
CA GLY A 84 8.36 3.82 9.25
C GLY A 84 6.94 4.37 9.45
N GLY A 85 6.04 3.53 9.98
CA GLY A 85 4.66 3.90 10.29
C GLY A 85 4.46 4.53 11.68
N TYR A 86 5.51 5.01 12.37
CA TYR A 86 5.38 5.64 13.69
C TYR A 86 5.81 7.10 13.66
N ALA A 87 4.99 7.97 14.25
CA ALA A 87 5.30 9.37 14.53
C ALA A 87 5.20 9.60 16.03
N VAL A 88 6.24 10.19 16.62
CA VAL A 88 6.29 10.54 18.05
C VAL A 88 6.42 12.05 18.16
N ILE A 89 5.52 12.66 18.91
CA ILE A 89 5.39 14.12 19.02
C ILE A 89 5.47 14.53 20.48
N GLY A 90 6.43 15.39 20.80
CA GLY A 90 6.63 15.91 22.16
C GLY A 90 5.67 17.04 22.50
N ALA A 91 5.21 17.05 23.76
CA ALA A 91 4.43 18.11 24.39
C ALA A 91 4.98 18.33 25.81
N TRP A 92 6.13 18.99 25.89
CA TRP A 92 6.97 19.03 27.10
C TRP A 92 6.31 19.71 28.30
N ALA A 93 5.37 20.60 28.07
CA ALA A 93 4.62 21.32 29.10
C ALA A 93 3.20 20.78 29.29
N LYS A 94 2.90 19.58 28.75
CA LYS A 94 1.59 18.95 28.95
C LYS A 94 1.33 18.69 30.42
N ASP A 95 0.17 19.15 30.90
CA ASP A 95 -0.39 18.76 32.19
C ASP A 95 -1.06 17.38 32.09
N PRO A 96 -0.56 16.32 32.74
CA PRO A 96 -1.24 15.04 32.80
C PRO A 96 -2.50 15.11 33.68
N PRO A 97 -3.40 14.12 33.60
CA PRO A 97 -4.68 14.10 34.32
C PRO A 97 -4.61 14.22 35.86
N VAL A 98 -3.42 14.15 36.48
CA VAL A 98 -3.22 14.06 37.95
C VAL A 98 -2.58 15.30 38.58
N GLY A 99 -2.79 16.49 38.03
CA GLY A 99 -2.38 17.76 38.68
C GLY A 99 -0.87 17.99 38.75
N LEU A 100 -0.12 17.36 37.83
CA LEU A 100 1.33 17.50 37.70
C LEU A 100 1.62 18.58 36.65
N ALA A 101 1.60 19.84 37.07
CA ALA A 101 1.78 20.97 36.16
C ALA A 101 3.10 20.86 35.38
N ASP A 102 3.06 21.03 34.06
CA ASP A 102 4.22 21.04 33.17
C ASP A 102 5.14 19.81 33.28
N SER A 103 4.63 18.64 33.70
CA SER A 103 5.46 17.43 33.79
C SER A 103 5.76 16.82 32.42
N GLY A 104 4.92 17.12 31.42
CA GLY A 104 5.13 16.78 30.02
C GLY A 104 4.58 15.43 29.56
N ALA A 105 4.44 15.28 28.24
CA ALA A 105 3.96 14.08 27.56
C ALA A 105 4.61 13.88 26.18
N ALA A 106 4.51 12.66 25.65
CA ALA A 106 4.79 12.37 24.24
C ALA A 106 3.65 11.56 23.62
N TYR A 107 3.19 11.97 22.45
CA TYR A 107 2.10 11.32 21.72
C TYR A 107 2.67 10.43 20.63
N VAL A 108 2.15 9.21 20.53
CA VAL A 108 2.50 8.26 19.48
C VAL A 108 1.34 8.14 18.53
N LEU A 109 1.59 8.37 17.24
CA LEU A 109 0.69 8.07 16.16
C LEU A 109 1.24 6.92 15.32
N GLU A 110 0.33 6.07 14.86
CA GLU A 110 0.63 4.91 14.01
C GLU A 110 -0.09 5.11 12.67
N LEU A 111 0.63 4.85 11.57
CA LEU A 111 0.07 4.83 10.24
C LEU A 111 -0.72 3.53 10.08
N ASP A 112 -2.03 3.64 9.94
CA ASP A 112 -2.88 2.50 9.61
C ASP A 112 -2.66 2.12 8.15
N SER A 113 -1.97 1.01 7.92
CA SER A 113 -1.66 0.50 6.58
C SER A 113 -2.90 0.15 5.73
N GLY A 114 -4.06 -0.04 6.36
CA GLY A 114 -5.32 -0.32 5.65
C GLY A 114 -6.01 0.95 5.14
N THR A 115 -5.83 2.09 5.82
CA THR A 115 -6.50 3.35 5.51
C THR A 115 -5.57 4.44 4.99
N GLY A 116 -4.25 4.30 5.22
CA GLY A 116 -3.26 5.35 4.97
C GLY A 116 -3.35 6.53 5.93
N GLU A 117 -4.09 6.40 7.03
CA GLU A 117 -4.30 7.48 7.99
C GLU A 117 -3.40 7.35 9.22
N TRP A 118 -2.92 8.51 9.72
CA TRP A 118 -2.20 8.59 10.98
C TRP A 118 -3.20 8.64 12.15
N VAL A 119 -3.22 7.59 12.97
CA VAL A 119 -4.14 7.45 14.09
C VAL A 119 -3.40 7.54 15.42
N HIS A 120 -4.04 8.15 16.43
CA HIS A 120 -3.49 8.19 17.79
C HIS A 120 -3.39 6.76 18.35
N SER A 121 -2.16 6.35 18.69
CA SER A 121 -1.83 5.02 19.21
C SER A 121 -1.66 5.05 20.73
N ALA A 122 -0.94 6.04 21.27
CA ALA A 122 -0.71 6.16 22.71
C ALA A 122 -0.35 7.59 23.15
N VAL A 123 -0.53 7.88 24.44
CA VAL A 123 0.12 8.99 25.14
C VAL A 123 1.06 8.41 26.18
N LEU A 124 2.32 8.82 26.13
CA LEU A 124 3.39 8.34 27.00
C LEU A 124 3.60 9.34 28.13
N TYR A 125 3.64 8.82 29.35
CA TYR A 125 4.02 9.53 30.57
C TYR A 125 5.09 8.72 31.29
N PRO A 126 6.06 9.39 31.95
CA PRO A 126 7.04 8.69 32.77
C PRO A 126 6.36 8.15 34.05
N THR A 127 6.74 6.95 34.49
CA THR A 127 6.18 6.32 35.70
C THR A 127 6.41 7.11 36.98
N ASP A 128 7.41 7.99 36.98
CA ASP A 128 7.81 8.87 38.08
C ASP A 128 7.65 10.35 37.69
N ALA A 129 6.62 10.67 36.91
CA ALA A 129 6.29 12.04 36.51
C ALA A 129 6.24 13.00 37.71
N TYR A 130 6.87 14.16 37.55
CA TYR A 130 6.93 15.21 38.56
C TYR A 130 6.74 16.60 37.90
N PRO A 131 6.14 17.59 38.59
CA PRO A 131 5.92 18.91 37.99
C PRO A 131 7.21 19.57 37.51
N GLY A 132 7.22 20.07 36.28
CA GLY A 132 8.37 20.75 35.69
C GLY A 132 9.46 19.84 35.10
N ASP A 133 9.29 18.51 35.09
CA ASP A 133 10.30 17.58 34.54
C ASP A 133 10.55 17.75 33.02
N SER A 134 9.63 18.42 32.32
CA SER A 134 9.69 18.67 30.86
C SER A 134 9.79 17.39 30.02
N PHE A 135 9.07 16.32 30.38
CA PHE A 135 9.06 15.08 29.60
C PHE A 135 8.47 15.31 28.20
N GLY A 136 9.17 14.90 27.16
CA GLY A 136 8.78 15.19 25.78
C GLY A 136 9.54 16.35 25.16
N TYR A 137 10.49 16.96 25.88
CA TYR A 137 11.41 17.96 25.31
C TYR A 137 12.32 17.37 24.21
N GLY A 138 12.70 16.11 24.35
CA GLY A 138 13.40 15.34 23.31
C GLY A 138 12.59 14.10 22.96
N VAL A 139 12.43 13.80 21.66
CA VAL A 139 11.79 12.56 21.21
C VAL A 139 12.58 11.94 20.08
N SER A 140 12.69 10.61 20.07
CA SER A 140 13.27 9.86 18.97
C SER A 140 12.60 8.50 18.86
N VAL A 141 12.42 7.98 17.64
CA VAL A 141 11.76 6.70 17.37
C VAL A 141 12.56 5.87 16.37
N SER A 142 12.67 4.56 16.61
CA SER A 142 13.29 3.60 15.69
C SER A 142 12.58 2.26 15.80
N GLY A 143 11.80 1.90 14.77
CA GLY A 143 10.96 0.71 14.80
C GLY A 143 10.01 0.72 16.00
N THR A 144 10.10 -0.28 16.87
CA THR A 144 9.23 -0.44 18.05
C THR A 144 9.74 0.27 19.30
N TYR A 145 10.80 1.07 19.21
CA TYR A 145 11.37 1.81 20.35
C TYR A 145 11.12 3.31 20.21
N ALA A 146 10.71 3.94 21.31
CA ALA A 146 10.66 5.39 21.46
C ALA A 146 11.49 5.80 22.67
N VAL A 147 12.36 6.80 22.51
CA VAL A 147 13.14 7.37 23.61
C VAL A 147 12.70 8.81 23.81
N ILE A 148 12.28 9.15 25.04
CA ILE A 148 11.73 10.45 25.39
C ILE A 148 12.59 11.10 26.48
N GLY A 149 13.02 12.34 26.26
CA GLY A 149 13.84 13.11 27.19
C GLY A 149 13.03 14.00 28.12
N ALA A 150 13.56 14.18 29.33
CA ALA A 150 13.05 15.04 30.41
C ALA A 150 14.25 15.77 31.05
N PRO A 151 14.80 16.82 30.41
CA PRO A 151 16.04 17.45 30.84
C PRO A 151 15.95 18.16 32.20
N GLN A 152 14.75 18.43 32.70
CA GLN A 152 14.51 19.05 34.00
C GLN A 152 14.10 18.02 35.07
N SER A 153 14.11 16.73 34.74
CA SER A 153 13.89 15.68 35.75
C SER A 153 14.97 15.73 36.83
N ASP A 154 14.58 15.40 38.05
CA ASP A 154 15.43 15.39 39.25
C ASP A 154 15.85 13.96 39.67
N PRO A 155 16.51 13.17 38.80
CA PRO A 155 16.84 11.80 39.14
C PRO A 155 17.74 11.77 40.37
N THR A 156 17.45 10.85 41.28
CA THR A 156 18.23 10.67 42.53
C THR A 156 18.30 11.94 43.40
N GLY A 157 17.34 12.86 43.25
CA GLY A 157 17.27 14.11 44.02
C GLY A 157 18.26 15.19 43.55
N LYS A 158 18.83 15.06 42.34
CA LYS A 158 19.73 16.05 41.76
C LYS A 158 18.93 16.99 40.85
N THR A 159 18.75 18.23 41.29
CA THR A 159 17.96 19.25 40.59
C THR A 159 18.42 19.44 39.14
N ASP A 160 17.50 19.33 38.18
CA ASP A 160 17.70 19.50 36.74
C ASP A 160 18.87 18.67 36.17
N ALA A 161 19.18 17.53 36.79
CA ALA A 161 20.20 16.63 36.26
C ALA A 161 19.73 15.98 34.94
N GLY A 162 18.42 15.80 34.80
CA GLY A 162 17.75 15.30 33.59
C GLY A 162 17.74 13.78 33.46
N ALA A 163 16.74 13.27 32.75
CA ALA A 163 16.58 11.85 32.45
C ALA A 163 16.07 11.61 31.02
N ALA A 164 16.19 10.37 30.55
CA ALA A 164 15.50 9.89 29.35
C ALA A 164 14.80 8.56 29.64
N TYR A 165 13.73 8.26 28.92
CA TYR A 165 12.86 7.12 29.17
C TYR A 165 12.71 6.32 27.88
N VAL A 166 12.93 5.02 27.97
CA VAL A 166 12.77 4.12 26.82
C VAL A 166 11.43 3.42 26.92
N PHE A 167 10.61 3.57 25.88
CA PHE A 167 9.36 2.86 25.68
C PHE A 167 9.54 1.83 24.56
N GLU A 168 8.93 0.66 24.73
CA GLU A 168 8.92 -0.40 23.73
C GLU A 168 7.48 -0.83 23.47
N ARG A 169 7.10 -0.90 22.19
CA ARG A 169 5.78 -1.37 21.77
C ARG A 169 5.70 -2.89 21.91
N ASN A 170 4.74 -3.36 22.70
CA ASN A 170 4.45 -4.77 22.87
C ASN A 170 3.75 -5.30 21.60
N SER A 171 4.35 -6.27 20.92
CA SER A 171 3.81 -6.81 19.65
C SER A 171 2.53 -7.63 19.82
N GLY A 172 2.29 -8.19 21.01
CA GLY A 172 1.09 -8.99 21.30
C GLY A 172 -0.12 -8.15 21.68
N THR A 173 0.08 -7.01 22.36
CA THR A 173 -1.01 -6.15 22.85
C THR A 173 -1.15 -4.83 22.10
N GLY A 174 -0.12 -4.42 21.36
CA GLY A 174 -0.03 -3.10 20.74
C GLY A 174 0.30 -1.95 21.69
N ALA A 175 0.42 -2.22 23.00
CA ALA A 175 0.65 -1.19 24.01
C ALA A 175 2.11 -0.73 24.05
N TRP A 176 2.33 0.57 24.29
CA TRP A 176 3.65 1.12 24.58
C TRP A 176 3.94 1.06 26.08
N GLU A 177 5.05 0.43 26.45
CA GLU A 177 5.42 0.21 27.85
C GLU A 177 6.77 0.86 28.16
N GLN A 178 6.88 1.61 29.25
CA GLN A 178 8.16 2.11 29.74
C GLN A 178 9.02 0.93 30.21
N LYS A 179 10.18 0.73 29.57
CA LYS A 179 11.12 -0.34 29.92
C LYS A 179 12.19 0.11 30.89
N THR A 180 12.67 1.35 30.76
CA THR A 180 13.74 1.85 31.64
C THR A 180 13.80 3.38 31.67
N LYS A 181 14.38 3.90 32.75
CA LYS A 181 14.81 5.29 32.92
C LYS A 181 16.34 5.33 32.81
N LEU A 182 16.84 6.08 31.83
CA LEU A 182 18.25 6.35 31.59
C LEU A 182 18.67 7.61 32.33
N ILE A 183 19.76 7.50 33.08
CA ILE A 183 20.39 8.59 33.84
C ILE A 183 21.89 8.50 33.60
N ALA A 184 22.57 9.62 33.45
CA ALA A 184 24.03 9.66 33.37
C ALA A 184 24.68 9.06 34.63
N SER A 185 25.64 8.15 34.43
CA SER A 185 26.38 7.48 35.52
C SER A 185 27.10 8.47 36.45
N ASP A 186 27.48 9.62 35.93
CA ASP A 186 28.16 10.72 36.61
C ASP A 186 27.30 11.98 36.67
N SER A 187 25.97 11.80 36.72
CA SER A 187 24.98 12.87 36.79
C SER A 187 25.27 13.87 37.91
N MET A 188 25.16 15.15 37.58
CA MET A 188 25.28 16.27 38.52
C MET A 188 24.07 17.21 38.37
N PRO A 189 23.76 18.04 39.40
CA PRO A 189 22.73 19.05 39.27
C PRO A 189 22.96 19.96 38.06
N SER A 190 21.90 20.29 37.34
CA SER A 190 21.90 21.14 36.14
C SER A 190 22.67 20.57 34.95
N ASP A 191 22.91 19.25 34.86
CA ASP A 191 23.50 18.62 33.67
C ASP A 191 22.56 18.67 32.45
N SER A 192 21.25 18.78 32.67
CA SER A 192 20.20 18.83 31.63
C SER A 192 20.23 17.65 30.66
N PHE A 193 20.42 16.44 31.17
CA PHE A 193 20.41 15.19 30.39
C PHE A 193 19.01 14.94 29.80
N GLY A 194 18.86 14.94 28.46
CA GLY A 194 17.53 14.75 27.88
C GLY A 194 17.35 15.03 26.38
N THR A 195 18.41 15.36 25.64
CA THR A 195 18.34 15.40 24.16
C THR A 195 18.61 14.00 23.63
N VAL A 196 17.73 13.42 22.82
CA VAL A 196 17.72 11.96 22.59
C VAL A 196 17.78 11.59 21.10
N GLY A 197 18.46 10.49 20.80
CA GLY A 197 18.45 9.82 19.51
C GLY A 197 18.43 8.29 19.69
N VAL A 198 17.71 7.56 18.85
CA VAL A 198 17.67 6.09 18.89
C VAL A 198 17.83 5.47 17.49
N SER A 199 18.61 4.39 17.40
CA SER A 199 18.78 3.60 16.18
C SER A 199 18.93 2.12 16.56
N GLY A 200 17.89 1.33 16.29
CA GLY A 200 17.84 -0.08 16.70
C GLY A 200 18.02 -0.23 18.21
N THR A 201 19.08 -0.93 18.63
CA THR A 201 19.40 -1.22 20.04
C THR A 201 20.30 -0.17 20.70
N TYR A 202 20.57 0.96 20.04
CA TYR A 202 21.43 2.03 20.56
C TYR A 202 20.64 3.31 20.80
N ALA A 203 20.95 3.98 21.90
CA ALA A 203 20.45 5.31 22.20
C ALA A 203 21.62 6.24 22.54
N ILE A 204 21.52 7.48 22.09
CA ILE A 204 22.41 8.58 22.47
C ILE A 204 21.59 9.59 23.26
N VAL A 205 22.13 10.07 24.38
CA VAL A 205 21.50 11.12 25.18
C VAL A 205 22.49 12.22 25.51
N GLY A 206 22.15 13.47 25.20
CA GLY A 206 22.98 14.63 25.52
C GLY A 206 22.60 15.29 26.85
N ALA A 207 23.62 15.74 27.57
CA ALA A 207 23.57 16.56 28.78
C ALA A 207 24.30 17.88 28.50
N TYR A 208 23.60 18.79 27.82
CA TYR A 208 24.20 19.96 27.18
C TYR A 208 24.71 21.02 28.15
N SER A 209 24.21 21.02 29.40
CA SER A 209 24.62 21.96 30.44
C SER A 209 25.72 21.39 31.36
N LYS A 210 26.16 20.14 31.12
CA LYS A 210 27.13 19.46 31.99
C LYS A 210 28.37 20.31 32.24
N LYS A 211 28.75 20.41 33.51
CA LYS A 211 30.02 20.99 33.94
C LYS A 211 31.08 19.89 34.04
N GLN A 212 32.22 20.09 33.39
CA GLN A 212 33.31 19.12 33.39
C GLN A 212 34.65 19.84 33.52
N LEU A 213 35.57 19.29 34.31
CA LEU A 213 36.91 19.88 34.55
C LEU A 213 36.88 21.35 35.01
N GLY A 214 35.84 21.75 35.76
CA GLY A 214 35.66 23.13 36.21
C GLY A 214 35.06 24.08 35.16
N ILE A 215 34.86 23.62 33.94
CA ILE A 215 34.32 24.38 32.81
C ILE A 215 32.80 24.26 32.78
N ALA A 216 32.09 25.38 32.91
CA ALA A 216 30.63 25.43 32.83
C ALA A 216 30.13 25.24 31.39
N ASN A 217 28.94 24.65 31.23
CA ASN A 217 28.29 24.41 29.93
C ASN A 217 29.24 23.74 28.92
N PHE A 218 30.02 22.79 29.43
CA PHE A 218 30.98 22.00 28.67
C PHE A 218 30.24 21.00 27.78
N GLY A 219 29.20 20.38 28.34
CA GLY A 219 28.34 19.43 27.64
C GLY A 219 28.92 18.01 27.58
N ALA A 220 28.05 17.01 27.45
CA ALA A 220 28.43 15.61 27.25
C ALA A 220 27.35 14.84 26.51
N VAL A 221 27.71 13.68 25.94
CA VAL A 221 26.75 12.69 25.46
C VAL A 221 27.06 11.32 26.04
N TYR A 222 26.01 10.52 26.21
CA TYR A 222 26.08 9.19 26.78
C TYR A 222 25.47 8.21 25.82
N LEU A 223 26.17 7.11 25.56
CA LEU A 223 25.72 6.06 24.66
C LEU A 223 25.23 4.89 25.48
N PHE A 224 24.01 4.46 25.19
CA PHE A 224 23.38 3.30 25.79
C PHE A 224 23.18 2.21 24.74
N GLU A 225 23.37 0.96 25.15
CA GLU A 225 23.11 -0.22 24.33
C GLU A 225 22.18 -1.16 25.07
N ARG A 226 21.13 -1.61 24.40
CA ARG A 226 20.24 -2.65 24.91
C ARG A 226 20.90 -4.00 24.77
N ASN A 227 21.11 -4.69 25.89
CA ASN A 227 21.44 -6.10 25.89
C ASN A 227 20.22 -6.89 25.38
N VAL A 228 20.37 -7.54 24.22
CA VAL A 228 19.26 -8.25 23.57
C VAL A 228 18.74 -9.43 24.41
N GLY A 229 19.61 -10.08 25.18
CA GLY A 229 19.25 -11.25 25.99
C GLY A 229 18.48 -10.90 27.27
N SER A 230 18.85 -9.81 27.95
CA SER A 230 18.22 -9.37 29.20
C SER A 230 17.20 -8.25 29.03
N GLY A 231 17.22 -7.54 27.89
CA GLY A 231 16.40 -6.35 27.65
C GLY A 231 16.88 -5.09 28.38
N VAL A 232 17.96 -5.19 29.16
CA VAL A 232 18.50 -4.09 29.96
C VAL A 232 19.29 -3.13 29.08
N TRP A 233 19.07 -1.83 29.26
CA TRP A 233 19.89 -0.78 28.65
C TRP A 233 21.07 -0.43 29.56
N GLU A 234 22.27 -0.48 29.01
CA GLU A 234 23.51 -0.21 29.74
C GLU A 234 24.24 0.97 29.11
N GLN A 235 24.73 1.88 29.95
CA GLN A 235 25.61 2.94 29.47
C GLN A 235 26.96 2.33 29.06
N LYS A 236 27.32 2.49 27.78
CA LYS A 236 28.57 1.98 27.18
C LYS A 236 29.66 3.04 27.11
N ALA A 237 29.29 4.32 27.01
CA ALA A 237 30.25 5.40 26.95
C ALA A 237 29.71 6.70 27.55
N SER A 238 30.62 7.49 28.10
CA SER A 238 30.47 8.92 28.40
C SER A 238 31.46 9.65 27.51
N LEU A 239 30.96 10.48 26.60
CA LEU A 239 31.78 11.16 25.59
C LEU A 239 31.72 12.68 25.79
N TYR A 240 32.88 13.28 25.58
CA TYR A 240 33.19 14.67 25.85
C TYR A 240 33.85 15.27 24.59
N PRO A 241 33.61 16.55 24.26
CA PRO A 241 34.26 17.18 23.11
C PRO A 241 35.78 17.20 23.28
N SER A 242 36.52 16.79 22.24
CA SER A 242 37.98 16.65 22.31
C SER A 242 38.76 17.96 22.38
N ASP A 243 38.10 19.09 22.08
CA ASP A 243 38.70 20.43 22.06
C ASP A 243 38.48 21.23 23.35
N TYR A 244 37.75 20.67 24.31
CA TYR A 244 37.57 21.17 25.67
C TYR A 244 37.06 22.63 25.77
N LEU A 245 36.24 23.09 24.83
CA LEU A 245 35.76 24.47 24.80
C LEU A 245 34.62 24.76 25.78
N ALA A 246 34.80 25.82 26.57
CA ALA A 246 33.80 26.34 27.50
C ALA A 246 32.58 26.93 26.78
N GLY A 247 31.39 26.74 27.36
CA GLY A 247 30.16 27.34 26.85
C GLY A 247 29.73 26.81 25.48
N SER A 248 30.22 25.65 25.05
CA SER A 248 29.93 25.10 23.72
C SER A 248 28.56 24.42 23.65
N TYR A 249 28.01 24.01 24.80
CA TYR A 249 26.77 23.23 24.93
C TYR A 249 26.77 21.94 24.08
N TYR A 250 27.89 21.23 24.09
CA TYR A 250 28.02 19.93 23.44
C TYR A 250 26.92 18.96 23.91
N GLY A 251 26.15 18.40 22.98
CA GLY A 251 24.99 17.56 23.29
C GLY A 251 23.66 18.31 23.24
N SER A 252 23.63 19.58 22.80
CA SER A 252 22.38 20.35 22.65
C SER A 252 21.43 19.77 21.61
N SER A 253 21.98 19.04 20.64
CA SER A 253 21.24 18.28 19.64
C SER A 253 22.03 17.01 19.32
N VAL A 254 21.32 15.90 19.08
CA VAL A 254 21.94 14.60 18.82
C VAL A 254 21.15 13.85 17.76
N SER A 255 21.83 13.05 16.95
CA SER A 255 21.22 12.11 16.02
C SER A 255 22.12 10.88 15.86
N ILE A 256 21.53 9.70 15.67
CA ILE A 256 22.25 8.42 15.57
C ILE A 256 21.63 7.59 14.44
N SER A 257 22.47 6.98 13.62
CA SER A 257 22.07 6.08 12.54
C SER A 257 23.13 5.01 12.32
N GLY A 258 22.77 3.76 12.56
CA GLY A 258 23.69 2.64 12.44
C GLY A 258 24.91 2.79 13.36
N THR A 259 26.10 2.88 12.77
CA THR A 259 27.37 3.01 13.50
C THR A 259 27.84 4.46 13.67
N TYR A 260 27.05 5.43 13.23
CA TYR A 260 27.41 6.85 13.31
C TYR A 260 26.44 7.62 14.19
N ALA A 261 26.96 8.61 14.91
CA ALA A 261 26.17 9.62 15.59
C ALA A 261 26.74 11.01 15.31
N ILE A 262 25.91 12.04 15.42
CA ILE A 262 26.33 13.43 15.33
C ILE A 262 25.81 14.19 16.56
N VAL A 263 26.65 15.10 17.06
CA VAL A 263 26.40 15.88 18.27
C VAL A 263 26.60 17.35 17.98
N GLY A 264 25.60 18.18 18.25
CA GLY A 264 25.67 19.63 18.11
C GLY A 264 26.30 20.33 19.31
N ALA A 265 26.97 21.45 19.04
CA ALA A 265 27.55 22.39 20.00
C ALA A 265 27.39 23.82 19.47
N TYR A 266 26.16 24.33 19.53
CA TYR A 266 25.74 25.53 18.80
C TYR A 266 26.41 26.83 19.23
N GLN A 267 26.97 26.90 20.44
CA GLN A 267 27.70 28.07 20.94
C GLN A 267 29.22 27.87 20.98
N LYS A 268 29.72 26.80 20.34
CA LYS A 268 31.16 26.65 20.15
C LYS A 268 31.75 27.90 19.48
N ALA A 269 32.89 28.38 20.00
CA ALA A 269 33.59 29.53 19.43
C ALA A 269 33.86 29.32 17.92
N GLY A 270 33.68 30.38 17.12
CA GLY A 270 33.74 30.32 15.66
C GLY A 270 32.39 30.12 14.97
N GLY A 271 31.27 30.41 15.65
CA GLY A 271 29.93 30.38 15.07
C GLY A 271 29.16 29.06 15.25
N GLY A 272 29.67 28.15 16.09
CA GLY A 272 29.09 26.83 16.39
C GLY A 272 29.90 25.66 15.82
N GLY A 273 29.58 24.43 16.25
CA GLY A 273 30.21 23.20 15.77
C GLY A 273 29.31 21.96 15.89
N ALA A 274 29.71 20.90 15.20
CA ALA A 274 29.11 19.57 15.34
C ALA A 274 30.21 18.50 15.32
N TYR A 275 29.98 17.37 16.00
CA TYR A 275 30.96 16.31 16.19
C TYR A 275 30.38 15.01 15.68
N VAL A 276 31.10 14.33 14.79
CA VAL A 276 30.70 13.02 14.30
C VAL A 276 31.40 11.95 15.10
N LEU A 277 30.64 11.01 15.63
CA LEU A 277 31.08 9.87 16.38
C LEU A 277 30.93 8.60 15.54
N GLU A 278 31.88 7.68 15.65
CA GLU A 278 31.85 6.39 14.97
C GLU A 278 32.04 5.26 15.98
N ARG A 279 31.19 4.24 15.88
CA ARG A 279 31.33 3.00 16.64
C ARG A 279 32.28 2.05 15.92
N ASN A 280 33.35 1.66 16.59
CA ASN A 280 34.17 0.54 16.17
C ASN A 280 33.39 -0.76 16.39
N THR A 281 33.03 -1.45 15.30
CA THR A 281 32.22 -2.68 15.37
C THR A 281 32.96 -3.88 15.97
N GLY A 282 34.30 -3.86 15.97
CA GLY A 282 35.12 -4.94 16.55
C GLY A 282 35.30 -4.81 18.06
N THR A 283 35.42 -3.59 18.59
CA THR A 283 35.62 -3.34 20.03
C THR A 283 34.35 -2.86 20.75
N GLY A 284 33.36 -2.37 20.01
CA GLY A 284 32.15 -1.73 20.54
C GLY A 284 32.38 -0.30 21.03
N ALA A 285 33.61 0.21 20.99
CA ALA A 285 33.95 1.56 21.45
C ALA A 285 33.43 2.64 20.49
N TRP A 286 33.01 3.77 21.05
CA TRP A 286 32.63 4.96 20.30
C TRP A 286 33.76 5.99 20.35
N GLU A 287 34.12 6.54 19.20
CA GLU A 287 35.23 7.49 19.06
C GLU A 287 34.77 8.73 18.28
N GLU A 288 35.37 9.88 18.60
CA GLU A 288 35.18 11.09 17.81
C GLU A 288 35.94 10.96 16.48
N LYS A 289 35.19 11.00 15.38
CA LYS A 289 35.72 10.83 14.03
C LYS A 289 36.03 12.14 13.33
N ALA A 290 35.24 13.17 13.59
CA ALA A 290 35.39 14.47 12.96
C ALA A 290 34.79 15.59 13.81
N ILE A 291 35.40 16.77 13.75
CA ILE A 291 34.84 18.04 14.22
C ILE A 291 34.45 18.85 12.98
N LEU A 292 33.17 19.12 12.82
CA LEU A 292 32.61 19.96 11.77
C LEU A 292 32.50 21.39 12.30
N THR A 293 33.32 22.30 11.78
CA THR A 293 33.33 23.71 12.18
C THR A 293 32.49 24.55 11.22
N CYS A 294 31.80 25.56 11.76
CA CYS A 294 31.03 26.52 10.98
C CYS A 294 31.86 27.17 9.87
N PRO A 295 31.50 26.99 8.58
CA PRO A 295 32.22 27.62 7.46
C PRO A 295 32.14 29.15 7.44
N ASP A 296 31.08 29.73 8.03
CA ASP A 296 30.79 31.17 8.00
C ASP A 296 31.33 31.93 9.24
N ALA A 297 32.09 31.24 10.09
CA ALA A 297 32.99 31.71 11.15
C ALA A 297 32.50 32.57 12.34
N THR A 298 31.31 33.20 12.39
CA THR A 298 30.98 34.02 13.59
C THR A 298 29.55 34.07 14.11
N THR A 299 28.49 33.84 13.31
CA THR A 299 27.12 34.07 13.81
C THR A 299 26.10 33.00 13.41
N ALA A 300 26.50 31.82 12.93
CA ALA A 300 25.53 30.87 12.37
C ALA A 300 24.70 30.10 13.40
N THR A 301 25.11 30.01 14.68
CA THR A 301 24.59 29.03 15.65
C THR A 301 24.65 27.59 15.10
N PHE A 302 25.73 27.30 14.37
CA PHE A 302 25.97 26.04 13.68
C PHE A 302 25.96 24.87 14.68
N GLY A 303 25.13 23.87 14.45
CA GLY A 303 24.98 22.73 15.37
C GLY A 303 23.81 22.86 16.33
N ILE A 304 22.95 23.88 16.20
CA ILE A 304 21.69 23.94 16.96
C ILE A 304 20.78 22.76 16.63
N SER A 305 20.78 22.32 15.38
CA SER A 305 20.13 21.09 14.92
C SER A 305 21.11 20.26 14.10
N VAL A 306 21.04 18.94 14.26
CA VAL A 306 21.89 17.98 13.57
C VAL A 306 21.07 16.75 13.18
N ALA A 307 21.38 16.19 12.01
CA ALA A 307 20.81 14.92 11.57
C ALA A 307 21.89 14.11 10.84
N ILE A 308 21.90 12.79 11.02
CA ILE A 308 22.85 11.91 10.34
C ILE A 308 22.15 10.65 9.82
N ASP A 309 22.54 10.22 8.64
CA ASP A 309 22.37 8.86 8.16
C ASP A 309 23.73 8.25 7.80
N ASN A 310 23.73 7.03 7.27
CA ASN A 310 24.98 6.32 6.95
C ASN A 310 25.88 7.03 5.91
N SER A 311 25.34 7.97 5.12
CA SER A 311 26.02 8.60 4.00
C SER A 311 26.12 10.12 4.13
N TYR A 312 25.16 10.75 4.79
CA TYR A 312 25.02 12.20 4.89
C TYR A 312 24.82 12.66 6.33
N ALA A 313 25.37 13.83 6.63
CA ALA A 313 25.13 14.55 7.86
C ALA A 313 24.70 15.98 7.52
N ILE A 314 23.68 16.49 8.18
CA ILE A 314 23.20 17.86 8.02
C ILE A 314 23.36 18.59 9.34
N VAL A 315 23.90 19.81 9.26
CA VAL A 315 24.01 20.71 10.40
C VAL A 315 23.26 22.00 10.11
N GLY A 316 22.38 22.41 11.01
CA GLY A 316 21.62 23.66 10.92
C GLY A 316 22.40 24.85 11.47
N GLY A 317 22.21 26.02 10.86
CA GLY A 317 22.78 27.30 11.27
C GLY A 317 21.80 28.47 11.04
N PRO A 318 20.73 28.58 11.84
CA PRO A 318 19.65 29.55 11.63
C PRO A 318 20.05 31.01 11.80
N ALA A 319 21.10 31.30 12.57
CA ALA A 319 21.58 32.67 12.76
C ALA A 319 22.54 33.14 11.64
N LYS A 320 22.78 32.29 10.63
CA LYS A 320 23.61 32.65 9.46
C LYS A 320 23.04 33.88 8.76
N SER A 321 23.91 34.84 8.46
CA SER A 321 23.58 35.98 7.61
C SER A 321 23.62 35.58 6.13
N VAL A 322 22.56 35.86 5.38
CA VAL A 322 22.48 35.62 3.93
C VAL A 322 22.25 36.95 3.25
N SER A 323 23.11 37.32 2.29
CA SER A 323 22.99 38.59 1.54
C SER A 323 22.82 39.82 2.44
N SER A 324 23.60 39.90 3.53
CA SER A 324 23.53 40.94 4.61
C SER A 324 22.28 40.94 5.50
N LEU A 325 21.34 40.03 5.29
CA LEU A 325 20.18 39.84 6.16
C LEU A 325 20.58 38.92 7.32
N SER A 326 20.54 39.47 8.55
CA SER A 326 20.88 38.74 9.76
C SER A 326 19.89 37.61 10.04
N SER A 327 20.39 36.44 10.47
CA SER A 327 19.56 35.30 10.87
C SER A 327 18.56 34.84 9.80
N ALA A 328 18.88 35.03 8.53
CA ALA A 328 18.13 34.45 7.43
C ALA A 328 18.29 32.91 7.39
N GLY A 329 19.45 32.42 7.84
CA GLY A 329 19.71 31.01 8.14
C GLY A 329 20.32 30.20 6.99
N GLY A 330 20.87 29.04 7.35
CA GLY A 330 21.46 28.08 6.42
C GLY A 330 21.54 26.66 7.00
N ALA A 331 21.74 25.68 6.12
CA ALA A 331 22.03 24.30 6.48
C ALA A 331 23.24 23.79 5.68
N TYR A 332 24.03 22.91 6.29
CA TYR A 332 25.31 22.44 5.73
C TYR A 332 25.28 20.93 5.63
N ILE A 333 25.46 20.41 4.41
CA ILE A 333 25.38 18.97 4.11
C ILE A 333 26.78 18.42 3.89
N TYR A 334 27.14 17.45 4.73
CA TYR A 334 28.39 16.70 4.66
C TYR A 334 28.11 15.31 4.09
N GLU A 335 28.95 14.87 3.15
CA GLU A 335 28.93 13.51 2.59
C GLU A 335 30.10 12.71 3.15
N ARG A 336 29.85 11.45 3.54
CA ARG A 336 30.89 10.52 3.97
C ARG A 336 31.56 9.89 2.76
N VAL A 337 32.75 10.36 2.43
CA VAL A 337 33.57 9.85 1.33
C VAL A 337 34.81 9.15 1.90
N SER A 338 34.94 7.84 1.66
CA SER A 338 36.08 7.03 2.13
C SER A 338 36.36 7.17 3.63
N GLY A 339 35.30 7.25 4.45
CA GLY A 339 35.39 7.39 5.91
C GLY A 339 35.66 8.81 6.42
N THR A 340 35.73 9.80 5.53
CA THR A 340 35.89 11.22 5.88
C THR A 340 34.61 12.00 5.58
N TRP A 341 34.18 12.85 6.51
CA TRP A 341 33.01 13.72 6.33
C TRP A 341 33.42 15.02 5.65
N THR A 342 32.94 15.23 4.42
CA THR A 342 33.32 16.38 3.58
C THR A 342 32.12 17.26 3.34
N LEU A 343 32.25 18.58 3.54
CA LEU A 343 31.18 19.54 3.21
C LEU A 343 30.94 19.53 1.69
N THR A 344 29.74 19.13 1.28
CA THR A 344 29.35 19.02 -0.14
C THR A 344 28.35 20.08 -0.57
N ALA A 345 27.56 20.62 0.36
CA ALA A 345 26.63 21.70 0.06
C ALA A 345 26.42 22.64 1.24
N THR A 346 26.27 23.92 0.93
CA THR A 346 25.76 24.95 1.83
C THR A 346 24.45 25.46 1.25
N ILE A 347 23.35 25.16 1.95
CA ILE A 347 21.99 25.53 1.55
C ILE A 347 21.61 26.80 2.30
N ASN A 348 21.45 27.90 1.58
CA ASN A 348 20.91 29.14 2.14
C ASN A 348 19.38 29.16 1.99
N ASN A 349 18.70 29.93 2.82
CA ASN A 349 17.29 30.26 2.64
C ASN A 349 17.04 30.75 1.18
N PRO A 350 16.15 30.09 0.39
CA PRO A 350 15.90 30.43 -1.02
C PRO A 350 15.38 31.85 -1.23
N ASP A 351 14.60 32.34 -0.27
CA ASP A 351 13.94 33.64 -0.28
C ASP A 351 14.18 34.32 1.07
N PRO A 352 15.44 34.76 1.31
CA PRO A 352 15.88 35.16 2.64
C PRO A 352 15.21 36.45 3.10
N ALA A 353 14.63 36.43 4.30
CA ALA A 353 14.34 37.62 5.09
C ALA A 353 15.10 37.59 6.43
N ALA A 354 15.25 38.76 7.06
CA ALA A 354 15.91 38.86 8.35
C ALA A 354 15.12 38.08 9.42
N SER A 355 15.81 37.26 10.20
CA SER A 355 15.24 36.43 11.27
C SER A 355 14.38 35.22 10.85
N ASP A 356 14.32 34.87 9.56
CA ASP A 356 13.60 33.68 9.06
C ASP A 356 14.02 32.37 9.74
N SER A 357 15.27 32.29 10.23
CA SER A 357 15.80 31.16 11.00
C SER A 357 15.83 29.84 10.20
N PHE A 358 16.13 29.89 8.90
CA PHE A 358 16.28 28.70 8.07
C PHE A 358 17.40 27.77 8.59
N GLY A 359 17.12 26.48 8.75
CA GLY A 359 18.06 25.55 9.40
C GLY A 359 17.86 25.46 10.91
N ASN A 360 16.77 26.00 11.46
CA ASN A 360 16.41 25.80 12.87
C ASN A 360 16.23 24.31 13.20
N ALA A 361 15.68 23.54 12.26
CA ALA A 361 15.58 22.09 12.34
C ALA A 361 16.04 21.45 11.03
N VAL A 362 16.68 20.29 11.12
CA VAL A 362 17.18 19.53 9.96
C VAL A 362 16.90 18.04 10.13
N ALA A 363 16.59 17.35 9.03
CA ALA A 363 16.47 15.89 8.99
C ALA A 363 16.99 15.34 7.65
N VAL A 364 17.50 14.11 7.65
CA VAL A 364 18.08 13.46 6.46
C VAL A 364 17.67 11.98 6.38
N ASN A 365 17.33 11.53 5.18
CA ASN A 365 17.10 10.12 4.88
C ASN A 365 17.48 9.83 3.42
N GLY A 366 18.63 9.20 3.23
CA GLY A 366 19.17 8.88 1.92
C GLY A 366 19.39 10.14 1.09
N ILE A 367 18.63 10.27 0.00
CA ILE A 367 18.73 11.39 -0.95
C ILE A 367 17.86 12.59 -0.58
N TYR A 368 17.14 12.55 0.55
CA TYR A 368 16.25 13.61 0.98
C TYR A 368 16.80 14.36 2.19
N ALA A 369 16.70 15.67 2.15
CA ALA A 369 17.03 16.60 3.22
C ALA A 369 15.83 17.50 3.49
N VAL A 370 15.43 17.61 4.76
CA VAL A 370 14.32 18.47 5.18
C VAL A 370 14.87 19.55 6.09
N ILE A 371 14.48 20.81 5.84
CA ILE A 371 14.99 21.98 6.55
C ILE A 371 13.82 22.85 7.03
N GLY A 372 13.74 23.08 8.33
CA GLY A 372 12.75 23.94 8.96
C GLY A 372 13.15 25.43 8.98
N CYS A 373 12.16 26.30 8.84
CA CYS A 373 12.27 27.76 8.82
C CYS A 373 11.12 28.36 9.64
N ASN A 374 11.15 28.18 10.95
CA ASN A 374 10.00 28.38 11.83
C ASN A 374 9.61 29.85 12.06
N SER A 375 10.51 30.78 11.79
CA SER A 375 10.27 32.22 11.99
C SER A 375 9.93 32.94 10.67
N LYS A 376 9.79 32.19 9.57
CA LYS A 376 9.43 32.76 8.27
C LYS A 376 8.04 33.39 8.30
N ASP A 377 7.86 34.41 7.45
CA ASP A 377 6.61 35.14 7.27
C ASP A 377 5.89 34.79 5.94
N PRO A 378 5.50 33.52 5.70
CA PRO A 378 4.88 33.12 4.44
C PRO A 378 3.54 33.83 4.23
N ALA A 379 3.32 34.31 3.00
CA ALA A 379 2.13 35.08 2.61
C ALA A 379 1.82 36.26 3.56
N GLY A 380 2.84 36.86 4.17
CA GLY A 380 2.71 38.00 5.10
C GLY A 380 2.22 37.66 6.50
N LYS A 381 2.12 36.37 6.86
CA LYS A 381 1.73 35.93 8.22
C LYS A 381 2.98 35.83 9.09
N SER A 382 3.12 36.75 10.04
CA SER A 382 4.33 36.83 10.89
C SER A 382 4.59 35.52 11.64
N ALA A 383 5.80 34.97 11.52
CA ALA A 383 6.27 33.74 12.15
C ALA A 383 5.30 32.54 12.00
N ALA A 384 4.58 32.45 10.88
CA ALA A 384 3.76 31.27 10.58
C ALA A 384 4.64 30.06 10.25
N GLY A 385 5.83 30.30 9.67
CA GLY A 385 6.86 29.30 9.43
C GLY A 385 6.69 28.46 8.17
N SER A 386 7.81 27.90 7.69
CA SER A 386 7.90 27.04 6.49
C SER A 386 8.81 25.82 6.70
N THR A 387 8.62 24.79 5.88
CA THR A 387 9.49 23.60 5.80
C THR A 387 9.88 23.34 4.36
N TYR A 388 11.16 23.11 4.11
CA TYR A 388 11.69 22.92 2.76
C TYR A 388 12.19 21.49 2.59
N LEU A 389 11.88 20.90 1.43
CA LEU A 389 12.43 19.62 1.00
C LEU A 389 13.47 19.83 -0.10
N TYR A 390 14.63 19.24 0.10
CA TYR A 390 15.69 19.12 -0.88
C TYR A 390 15.87 17.66 -1.27
N LYS A 391 16.14 17.42 -2.55
CA LYS A 391 16.48 16.10 -3.09
C LYS A 391 17.84 16.18 -3.78
N ARG A 392 18.76 15.29 -3.43
CA ARG A 392 20.04 15.17 -4.12
C ARG A 392 19.81 14.58 -5.51
N ASN A 393 20.24 15.29 -6.54
CA ASN A 393 20.30 14.79 -7.89
C ASN A 393 21.44 13.76 -7.98
N SER A 394 21.11 12.50 -8.27
CA SER A 394 22.10 11.41 -8.32
C SER A 394 23.14 11.57 -9.43
N THR A 395 22.79 12.33 -10.48
CA THR A 395 23.67 12.54 -11.65
C THR A 395 24.62 13.72 -11.43
N THR A 396 24.12 14.84 -10.90
CA THR A 396 24.93 16.06 -10.73
C THR A 396 25.54 16.18 -9.34
N GLY A 397 25.03 15.42 -8.36
CA GLY A 397 25.41 15.56 -6.95
C GLY A 397 24.82 16.80 -6.25
N VAL A 398 24.05 17.62 -6.97
CA VAL A 398 23.49 18.87 -6.46
C VAL A 398 22.22 18.61 -5.64
N TRP A 399 22.08 19.28 -4.50
CA TRP A 399 20.86 19.30 -3.71
C TRP A 399 19.90 20.34 -4.27
N GLU A 400 18.79 19.88 -4.84
CA GLU A 400 17.79 20.74 -5.48
C GLU A 400 16.61 20.96 -4.53
N ASN A 401 16.21 22.22 -4.33
CA ASN A 401 14.96 22.53 -3.64
C ASN A 401 13.78 22.00 -4.49
N LYS A 402 12.93 21.17 -3.88
CA LYS A 402 11.78 20.57 -4.57
C LYS A 402 10.48 21.23 -4.20
N ILE A 403 10.31 21.57 -2.94
CA ILE A 403 9.10 22.24 -2.46
C ILE A 403 9.37 22.99 -1.16
N GLU A 404 8.65 24.10 -0.99
CA GLU A 404 8.38 24.75 0.29
C GLU A 404 6.95 24.40 0.70
N TRP A 405 6.81 23.83 1.89
CA TRP A 405 5.52 23.66 2.54
C TRP A 405 5.29 24.76 3.56
N THR A 406 4.04 25.18 3.64
CA THR A 406 3.48 25.96 4.75
C THR A 406 2.36 25.15 5.37
N ALA A 407 2.13 25.33 6.67
CA ALA A 407 0.95 24.76 7.31
C ALA A 407 -0.29 25.27 6.58
N SER A 408 -1.08 24.34 6.07
CA SER A 408 -2.22 24.61 5.21
C SER A 408 -3.35 25.39 5.89
N ASP A 409 -3.43 25.32 7.22
CA ASP A 409 -4.26 26.13 8.11
C ASP A 409 -3.41 27.04 9.01
N GLY A 410 -2.20 27.37 8.55
CA GLY A 410 -1.20 28.14 9.30
C GLY A 410 -1.68 29.56 9.59
N ALA A 411 -1.54 29.96 10.84
CA ALA A 411 -1.78 31.31 11.34
C ALA A 411 -0.47 31.99 11.75
N ALA A 412 -0.53 33.30 11.99
CA ALA A 412 0.61 34.03 12.53
C ALA A 412 1.06 33.41 13.85
N SER A 413 2.37 33.31 14.03
CA SER A 413 3.03 32.73 15.21
C SER A 413 2.86 31.23 15.42
N ASP A 414 2.27 30.46 14.48
CA ASP A 414 2.17 29.00 14.59
C ASP A 414 3.54 28.30 14.61
N GLN A 415 4.56 28.94 14.02
CA GLN A 415 5.96 28.49 13.96
C GLN A 415 6.12 27.09 13.34
N PHE A 416 5.44 26.84 12.22
CA PHE A 416 5.57 25.63 11.42
C PHE A 416 7.01 25.43 10.93
N GLY A 417 7.54 24.21 11.00
CA GLY A 417 8.96 23.93 10.73
C GLY A 417 9.87 24.11 11.94
N ALA A 418 9.31 24.20 13.16
CA ALA A 418 10.10 24.27 14.41
C ALA A 418 10.91 22.99 14.66
N SER A 419 10.38 21.85 14.25
CA SER A 419 11.05 20.55 14.22
C SER A 419 10.65 19.79 12.96
N VAL A 420 11.54 18.95 12.44
CA VAL A 420 11.30 18.18 11.22
C VAL A 420 11.83 16.75 11.35
N GLY A 421 11.19 15.81 10.67
CA GLY A 421 11.63 14.42 10.56
C GLY A 421 11.35 13.87 9.16
N VAL A 422 12.13 12.88 8.72
CA VAL A 422 11.90 12.19 7.43
C VAL A 422 12.19 10.70 7.55
N SER A 423 11.29 9.88 7.02
CA SER A 423 11.45 8.42 6.95
C SER A 423 10.73 7.86 5.72
N GLY A 424 11.48 7.29 4.78
CA GLY A 424 10.89 6.74 3.56
C GLY A 424 10.20 7.84 2.74
N THR A 425 8.90 7.70 2.49
CA THR A 425 8.10 8.69 1.76
C THR A 425 7.45 9.75 2.65
N HIS A 426 7.64 9.69 3.97
CA HIS A 426 6.94 10.59 4.90
C HIS A 426 7.87 11.67 5.45
N VAL A 427 7.39 12.91 5.48
CA VAL A 427 8.00 14.04 6.18
C VAL A 427 7.06 14.52 7.27
N LEU A 428 7.58 14.78 8.46
CA LEU A 428 6.82 15.31 9.59
C LEU A 428 7.39 16.69 9.96
N SER A 429 6.51 17.68 10.18
CA SER A 429 6.91 19.03 10.57
C SER A 429 6.04 19.58 11.71
N GLY A 430 6.68 20.16 12.73
CA GLY A 430 6.03 20.67 13.93
C GLY A 430 5.67 22.16 13.86
N ALA A 431 4.52 22.53 14.45
CA ALA A 431 3.99 23.88 14.60
C ALA A 431 3.51 24.10 16.05
N TYR A 432 4.45 24.20 16.97
CA TYR A 432 4.19 24.06 18.40
C TYR A 432 3.43 25.21 19.07
N ARG A 433 3.27 26.33 18.37
CA ARG A 433 2.49 27.48 18.85
C ARG A 433 1.08 27.54 18.28
N LYS A 434 0.72 26.57 17.45
CA LYS A 434 -0.59 26.49 16.82
C LYS A 434 -1.73 26.52 17.83
N ALA A 435 -2.76 27.31 17.53
CA ALA A 435 -4.03 27.26 18.25
C ALA A 435 -4.88 26.07 17.78
N VAL A 436 -5.46 25.31 18.73
CA VAL A 436 -6.35 24.17 18.45
C VAL A 436 -7.64 24.37 19.22
N ASN A 437 -8.79 24.42 18.53
CA ASN A 437 -10.12 24.55 19.14
C ASN A 437 -10.25 25.73 20.13
N GLY A 438 -9.57 26.85 19.87
CA GLY A 438 -9.57 28.04 20.72
C GLY A 438 -8.57 28.00 21.89
N VAL A 439 -7.84 26.89 22.05
CA VAL A 439 -6.75 26.74 23.00
C VAL A 439 -5.45 27.14 22.32
N SER A 440 -4.70 28.08 22.91
CA SER A 440 -3.46 28.59 22.34
C SER A 440 -2.44 28.93 23.43
N PRO A 441 -1.15 28.55 23.27
CA PRO A 441 -0.61 27.67 22.22
C PRO A 441 -0.80 26.20 22.60
N ALA A 442 -1.62 25.44 21.86
CA ALA A 442 -1.79 24.00 22.09
C ALA A 442 -0.75 23.16 21.31
N GLY A 443 -0.42 23.63 20.10
CA GLY A 443 0.54 23.01 19.19
C GLY A 443 -0.09 22.05 18.17
N GLY A 444 0.65 21.78 17.09
CA GLY A 444 0.27 20.88 16.01
C GLY A 444 1.49 20.30 15.28
N ALA A 445 1.28 19.29 14.46
CA ALA A 445 2.29 18.76 13.55
C ALA A 445 1.63 18.35 12.22
N TYR A 446 2.39 18.26 11.14
CA TYR A 446 1.86 17.98 9.81
C TYR A 446 2.70 16.94 9.11
N VAL A 447 2.04 15.96 8.51
CA VAL A 447 2.67 14.93 7.69
C VAL A 447 2.51 15.29 6.23
N TYR A 448 3.62 15.22 5.49
CA TYR A 448 3.67 15.39 4.05
C TYR A 448 4.18 14.11 3.40
N GLU A 449 3.64 13.81 2.22
CA GLU A 449 4.04 12.67 1.40
C GLU A 449 4.97 13.11 0.28
N LEU A 450 6.02 12.33 0.09
CA LEU A 450 6.96 12.44 -1.01
C LEU A 450 6.48 11.57 -2.17
N PRO A 451 6.66 12.03 -3.43
CA PRO A 451 6.42 11.20 -4.60
C PRO A 451 7.23 9.91 -4.49
N SER A 452 6.57 8.76 -4.61
CA SER A 452 7.27 7.50 -4.84
C SER A 452 8.06 7.64 -6.15
N THR A 453 9.35 7.32 -6.12
CA THR A 453 10.18 7.32 -7.35
C THR A 453 9.87 6.09 -8.20
N THR A 454 8.63 5.96 -8.64
CA THR A 454 8.25 5.11 -9.76
C THR A 454 8.48 5.95 -11.01
N THR A 455 9.62 5.75 -11.66
CA THR A 455 9.87 6.31 -12.99
C THR A 455 8.93 5.63 -13.99
N ILE A 456 7.83 6.30 -14.29
CA ILE A 456 6.92 5.98 -15.39
C ILE A 456 7.57 6.48 -16.69
N SER A 457 7.78 5.60 -17.67
CA SER A 457 8.15 6.02 -19.03
C SER A 457 6.92 6.62 -19.71
N PRO A 458 6.98 7.81 -20.34
CA PRO A 458 5.81 8.45 -20.89
C PRO A 458 5.51 7.90 -22.29
N LEU A 459 4.45 7.09 -22.41
CA LEU A 459 3.60 7.10 -23.60
C LEU A 459 2.19 6.56 -23.27
N ALA A 460 1.43 7.31 -22.48
CA ALA A 460 -0.01 7.14 -22.37
C ALA A 460 -0.69 8.43 -22.84
N THR A 461 -1.14 8.44 -24.09
CA THR A 461 -2.14 9.40 -24.54
C THR A 461 -3.45 9.05 -23.84
N ILE A 462 -3.82 9.80 -22.80
CA ILE A 462 -5.12 9.66 -22.16
C ILE A 462 -6.17 10.23 -23.12
N LEU A 463 -6.91 9.34 -23.78
CA LEU A 463 -8.25 9.66 -24.27
C LEU A 463 -9.12 9.85 -23.02
N ALA A 464 -9.83 10.97 -22.94
CA ALA A 464 -10.69 11.30 -21.80
C ALA A 464 -11.59 10.12 -21.39
N PRO A 465 -11.79 9.84 -20.09
CA PRO A 465 -12.58 8.71 -19.65
C PRO A 465 -14.06 8.89 -19.99
N SER A 466 -14.61 7.91 -20.71
CA SER A 466 -16.04 7.63 -20.70
C SER A 466 -16.45 7.09 -19.32
N THR A 467 -17.37 7.82 -18.67
CA THR A 467 -18.33 7.39 -17.63
C THR A 467 -17.81 6.59 -16.43
N VAL A 468 -17.55 7.30 -15.32
CA VAL A 468 -17.62 6.75 -13.96
C VAL A 468 -19.11 6.57 -13.62
N SER A 469 -19.58 5.33 -13.48
CA SER A 469 -20.91 5.08 -12.90
C SER A 469 -20.75 4.91 -11.39
N THR A 470 -21.43 5.75 -10.62
CA THR A 470 -21.70 5.50 -9.19
C THR A 470 -23.21 5.38 -9.04
N THR A 471 -23.66 4.61 -8.05
CA THR A 471 -25.10 4.39 -7.77
C THR A 471 -25.83 5.64 -7.26
N ASP A 472 -25.17 6.79 -7.16
CA ASP A 472 -25.79 8.09 -6.94
C ASP A 472 -25.55 8.98 -8.16
N ASN A 473 -26.63 9.44 -8.79
CA ASN A 473 -26.64 10.34 -9.95
C ASN A 473 -25.89 11.68 -9.67
N ALA A 474 -24.56 11.66 -9.67
CA ALA A 474 -23.71 12.83 -9.62
C ALA A 474 -23.10 13.08 -11.00
N THR A 475 -23.73 13.95 -11.78
CA THR A 475 -23.18 14.48 -13.03
C THR A 475 -21.94 15.33 -12.73
N VAL A 476 -20.75 14.85 -13.10
CA VAL A 476 -19.51 15.64 -13.03
C VAL A 476 -19.47 16.59 -14.23
N THR A 477 -19.57 17.89 -13.98
CA THR A 477 -19.37 18.94 -15.00
C THR A 477 -17.98 19.54 -14.81
N ILE A 478 -17.11 19.43 -15.83
CA ILE A 478 -15.81 20.12 -15.86
C ILE A 478 -15.99 21.42 -16.66
N ALA A 479 -15.67 22.58 -16.10
CA ALA A 479 -15.80 23.87 -16.78
C ALA A 479 -14.50 24.69 -16.83
N THR A 480 -14.45 25.50 -17.89
CA THR A 480 -13.44 26.37 -18.52
C THR A 480 -12.47 27.22 -17.67
N LEU A 481 -11.29 27.48 -18.26
CA LEU A 481 -10.19 28.35 -17.81
C LEU A 481 -10.55 29.85 -17.82
N GLY A 482 -10.12 30.59 -16.79
CA GLY A 482 -9.98 32.04 -16.78
C GLY A 482 -8.53 32.43 -16.47
N THR A 483 -8.03 33.48 -17.10
CA THR A 483 -6.65 33.99 -16.95
C THR A 483 -6.65 35.35 -16.25
N ASP A 484 -5.74 35.55 -15.29
CA ASP A 484 -5.28 36.88 -14.87
C ASP A 484 -3.74 36.88 -14.82
N ALA A 485 -3.14 38.07 -14.88
CA ALA A 485 -1.75 38.31 -15.31
C ALA A 485 -0.64 37.63 -14.51
N ASP A 486 -0.92 37.07 -13.33
CA ASP A 486 0.11 36.51 -12.43
C ASP A 486 -0.09 35.04 -12.04
N TYR A 487 -1.19 34.39 -12.42
CA TYR A 487 -1.46 32.99 -12.03
C TYR A 487 -2.37 32.24 -13.01
N THR A 488 -2.12 30.93 -13.17
CA THR A 488 -3.06 29.97 -13.77
C THR A 488 -3.73 29.20 -12.63
N TYR A 489 -5.04 29.32 -12.46
CA TYR A 489 -5.77 28.57 -11.43
C TYR A 489 -6.71 27.51 -12.05
N VAL A 490 -6.75 26.33 -11.46
CA VAL A 490 -7.74 25.29 -11.73
C VAL A 490 -8.88 25.45 -10.72
N VAL A 491 -10.07 25.84 -11.18
CA VAL A 491 -11.28 25.77 -10.35
C VAL A 491 -11.89 24.39 -10.57
N SER A 492 -11.73 23.49 -9.61
CA SER A 492 -12.47 22.23 -9.60
C SER A 492 -13.76 22.41 -8.82
N TYR A 493 -14.90 22.08 -9.45
CA TYR A 493 -16.13 21.83 -8.71
C TYR A 493 -16.07 20.39 -8.22
N SER A 494 -16.05 20.18 -6.91
CA SER A 494 -16.50 18.91 -6.36
C SER A 494 -17.77 19.17 -5.57
N THR A 495 -18.83 18.45 -5.91
CA THR A 495 -19.93 18.26 -4.97
C THR A 495 -19.40 17.41 -3.83
N THR A 496 -19.49 17.94 -2.61
CA THR A 496 -19.21 17.21 -1.37
C THR A 496 -20.07 15.94 -1.31
N ILE A 497 -19.43 14.77 -1.32
CA ILE A 497 -20.02 13.52 -0.81
C ILE A 497 -19.56 13.42 0.65
N SER A 498 -20.35 13.98 1.57
CA SER A 498 -20.01 14.12 2.98
C SER A 498 -20.22 12.87 3.84
N SER A 499 -20.44 11.70 3.24
CA SER A 499 -20.44 10.42 3.97
C SER A 499 -20.41 9.23 3.01
N LEU A 500 -19.23 8.66 2.76
CA LEU A 500 -19.11 7.27 2.29
C LEU A 500 -18.72 6.42 3.48
N SER A 501 -19.72 5.81 4.12
CA SER A 501 -19.48 4.74 5.10
C SER A 501 -18.69 3.62 4.41
N ALA A 502 -17.46 3.35 4.85
CA ALA A 502 -16.63 2.19 4.46
C ALA A 502 -16.95 1.65 3.05
N ALA A 503 -16.88 2.51 2.04
CA ALA A 503 -17.18 2.09 0.68
C ALA A 503 -15.95 1.34 0.16
N SER A 504 -16.13 0.07 -0.20
CA SER A 504 -15.12 -0.68 -0.93
C SER A 504 -14.80 0.08 -2.22
N ILE A 505 -13.57 0.59 -2.35
CA ILE A 505 -13.09 1.19 -3.59
C ILE A 505 -12.69 0.03 -4.50
N TYR A 506 -13.21 0.06 -5.72
CA TYR A 506 -12.95 -0.92 -6.76
C TYR A 506 -12.33 -0.19 -7.96
N TYR A 507 -11.18 -0.64 -8.46
CA TYR A 507 -10.47 0.01 -9.56
C TYR A 507 -9.71 -1.02 -10.38
N GLU A 508 -9.39 -0.70 -11.64
CA GLU A 508 -8.50 -1.54 -12.44
C GLU A 508 -7.05 -1.35 -11.94
N ALA A 509 -6.50 -2.39 -11.30
CA ALA A 509 -5.14 -2.39 -10.77
C ALA A 509 -4.09 -2.64 -11.87
N ALA A 510 -4.41 -3.45 -12.89
CA ALA A 510 -3.50 -3.71 -13.99
C ALA A 510 -4.23 -4.21 -15.26
N ALA A 511 -3.70 -3.83 -16.43
CA ALA A 511 -3.95 -4.50 -17.70
C ALA A 511 -2.71 -5.31 -18.09
N LEU A 512 -2.86 -6.64 -18.10
CA LEU A 512 -1.82 -7.62 -18.33
C LEU A 512 -1.84 -8.10 -19.78
N THR A 513 -0.67 -8.10 -20.40
CA THR A 513 -0.39 -8.77 -21.67
C THR A 513 0.80 -9.70 -21.49
N ALA A 514 0.98 -10.67 -22.38
CA ALA A 514 2.22 -11.45 -22.39
C ALA A 514 3.43 -10.51 -22.56
N PHE A 515 4.54 -10.78 -21.86
CA PHE A 515 5.78 -10.00 -22.03
C PHE A 515 6.40 -10.18 -23.44
N ASP A 516 6.02 -11.24 -24.14
CA ASP A 516 6.46 -11.63 -25.47
C ASP A 516 5.25 -11.96 -26.38
N PRO A 517 4.36 -10.98 -26.61
CA PRO A 517 3.06 -11.21 -27.23
C PRO A 517 3.22 -11.61 -28.70
N VAL A 518 2.39 -12.54 -29.14
CA VAL A 518 2.34 -13.00 -30.53
C VAL A 518 0.90 -12.95 -31.02
N ALA A 519 0.71 -12.59 -32.29
CA ALA A 519 -0.62 -12.65 -32.89
C ALA A 519 -1.21 -14.06 -32.73
N SER A 520 -2.46 -14.11 -32.26
CA SER A 520 -3.22 -15.35 -32.04
C SER A 520 -2.67 -16.29 -30.97
N ASP A 521 -1.82 -15.84 -30.04
CA ASP A 521 -1.42 -16.67 -28.89
C ASP A 521 -2.54 -16.82 -27.83
N HIS A 522 -3.57 -15.97 -27.90
CA HIS A 522 -4.74 -15.96 -27.04
C HIS A 522 -4.39 -15.90 -25.55
N PHE A 523 -3.47 -15.01 -25.17
CA PHE A 523 -3.24 -14.70 -23.76
C PHE A 523 -4.55 -14.29 -23.09
N GLY A 524 -4.91 -14.95 -21.99
CA GLY A 524 -6.21 -14.73 -21.35
C GLY A 524 -7.28 -15.73 -21.78
N GLN A 525 -6.94 -16.79 -22.51
CA GLN A 525 -7.87 -17.91 -22.76
C GLN A 525 -8.46 -18.45 -21.45
N SER A 526 -7.63 -18.51 -20.40
CA SER A 526 -8.06 -18.88 -19.06
C SER A 526 -7.25 -18.10 -18.03
N VAL A 527 -7.87 -17.73 -16.91
CA VAL A 527 -7.21 -17.00 -15.82
C VAL A 527 -7.59 -17.57 -14.46
N ALA A 528 -6.68 -17.47 -13.50
CA ALA A 528 -6.96 -17.71 -12.08
C ALA A 528 -6.04 -16.87 -11.19
N VAL A 529 -6.46 -16.63 -9.95
CA VAL A 529 -5.72 -15.81 -8.98
C VAL A 529 -5.78 -16.45 -7.59
N SER A 530 -4.68 -16.36 -6.85
CA SER A 530 -4.55 -16.83 -5.47
C SER A 530 -3.59 -15.93 -4.70
N GLY A 531 -4.11 -15.14 -3.77
CA GLY A 531 -3.33 -14.17 -3.01
C GLY A 531 -2.63 -13.17 -3.93
N SER A 532 -1.30 -13.12 -3.88
CA SER A 532 -0.44 -12.27 -4.71
C SER A 532 -0.03 -12.90 -6.04
N TYR A 533 -0.63 -14.01 -6.47
CA TYR A 533 -0.26 -14.70 -7.71
C TYR A 533 -1.45 -14.81 -8.65
N ALA A 534 -1.21 -14.57 -9.93
CA ALA A 534 -2.14 -14.79 -11.02
C ALA A 534 -1.51 -15.74 -12.04
N ILE A 535 -2.33 -16.55 -12.70
CA ILE A 535 -1.91 -17.41 -13.80
C ILE A 535 -2.82 -17.15 -15.00
N VAL A 536 -2.20 -17.03 -16.18
CA VAL A 536 -2.89 -16.72 -17.44
C VAL A 536 -2.47 -17.71 -18.52
N GLY A 537 -3.43 -18.42 -19.09
CA GLY A 537 -3.21 -19.37 -20.17
C GLY A 537 -3.14 -18.71 -21.55
N ALA A 538 -2.26 -19.22 -22.41
CA ALA A 538 -2.07 -18.82 -23.81
C ALA A 538 -1.80 -20.05 -24.68
N TYR A 539 -2.88 -20.73 -25.06
CA TYR A 539 -2.86 -22.08 -25.61
C TYR A 539 -2.33 -22.20 -27.05
N TRP A 540 -2.18 -21.07 -27.75
CA TRP A 540 -1.59 -21.02 -29.09
C TRP A 540 -0.17 -20.45 -29.12
N ARG A 541 0.40 -20.16 -27.95
CA ARG A 541 1.77 -19.66 -27.84
C ARG A 541 2.80 -20.72 -28.21
N TYR A 542 3.94 -20.26 -28.75
CA TYR A 542 5.05 -21.09 -29.22
C TYR A 542 6.21 -21.19 -28.20
N PRO A 543 6.23 -22.15 -27.26
CA PRO A 543 7.42 -22.38 -26.46
C PRO A 543 8.53 -23.00 -27.32
N LEU A 544 9.76 -22.50 -27.21
CA LEU A 544 10.96 -23.19 -27.68
C LEU A 544 10.94 -23.61 -29.18
N SER A 545 10.32 -22.81 -30.04
CA SER A 545 10.12 -23.06 -31.49
C SER A 545 9.21 -24.25 -31.86
N ILE A 546 8.48 -24.82 -30.90
CA ILE A 546 7.44 -25.84 -31.16
C ILE A 546 6.13 -25.10 -31.45
N ALA A 547 5.61 -25.27 -32.67
CA ALA A 547 4.36 -24.66 -33.09
C ALA A 547 3.21 -25.09 -32.15
N THR A 548 2.35 -24.17 -31.70
CA THR A 548 1.03 -24.43 -31.09
C THR A 548 0.98 -25.38 -29.89
N ALA A 549 2.08 -25.55 -29.15
CA ALA A 549 2.07 -26.37 -27.92
C ALA A 549 1.36 -25.66 -26.75
N GLY A 550 1.39 -24.32 -26.70
CA GLY A 550 0.76 -23.50 -25.66
C GLY A 550 1.61 -23.30 -24.40
N VAL A 551 1.33 -22.23 -23.65
CA VAL A 551 2.01 -21.90 -22.38
C VAL A 551 1.03 -21.35 -21.34
N ALA A 552 1.47 -21.24 -20.08
CA ALA A 552 0.79 -20.45 -19.05
C ALA A 552 1.77 -19.50 -18.35
N TYR A 553 1.42 -18.23 -18.24
CA TYR A 553 2.22 -17.22 -17.58
C TYR A 553 1.79 -17.10 -16.12
N VAL A 554 2.76 -17.11 -15.22
CA VAL A 554 2.54 -16.82 -13.80
C VAL A 554 3.03 -15.41 -13.53
N LEU A 555 2.16 -14.60 -12.93
CA LEU A 555 2.45 -13.25 -12.49
C LEU A 555 2.40 -13.17 -10.97
N GLU A 556 3.25 -12.34 -10.39
CA GLU A 556 3.33 -12.07 -8.95
C GLU A 556 3.14 -10.57 -8.69
N LEU A 557 2.22 -10.23 -7.80
CA LEU A 557 2.08 -8.89 -7.26
C LEU A 557 3.27 -8.58 -6.36
N ASN A 558 4.10 -7.62 -6.78
CA ASN A 558 5.21 -7.14 -6.00
C ASN A 558 4.69 -6.29 -4.84
N GLY A 559 4.89 -6.75 -3.60
CA GLY A 559 4.35 -6.09 -2.40
C GLY A 559 4.91 -4.70 -2.09
N SER A 560 5.98 -4.27 -2.79
CA SER A 560 6.57 -2.94 -2.63
C SER A 560 6.11 -1.97 -3.71
N THR A 561 5.92 -2.44 -4.94
CA THR A 561 5.51 -1.60 -6.09
C THR A 561 4.01 -1.67 -6.37
N MET A 562 3.33 -2.70 -5.84
CA MET A 562 1.94 -3.05 -6.15
C MET A 562 1.70 -3.31 -7.65
N GLU A 563 2.75 -3.67 -8.38
CA GLU A 563 2.69 -4.05 -9.80
C GLU A 563 2.68 -5.57 -9.97
N TRP A 564 1.98 -6.05 -11.00
CA TRP A 564 1.98 -7.46 -11.40
C TRP A 564 3.15 -7.74 -12.34
N GLU A 565 4.13 -8.50 -11.85
CA GLU A 565 5.35 -8.83 -12.58
C GLU A 565 5.29 -10.25 -13.15
N HIS A 566 5.82 -10.44 -14.36
CA HIS A 566 5.96 -11.78 -14.93
C HIS A 566 6.99 -12.59 -14.15
N LYS A 567 6.54 -13.66 -13.48
CA LYS A 567 7.37 -14.48 -12.61
C LYS A 567 7.87 -15.74 -13.28
N ALA A 568 7.03 -16.40 -14.07
CA ALA A 568 7.39 -17.64 -14.75
C ALA A 568 6.55 -17.86 -16.01
N VAL A 569 7.10 -18.66 -16.93
CA VAL A 569 6.35 -19.26 -18.04
C VAL A 569 6.36 -20.77 -17.83
N LEU A 570 5.18 -21.35 -17.68
CA LEU A 570 4.99 -22.78 -17.56
C LEU A 570 4.75 -23.38 -18.94
N TYR A 571 5.43 -24.48 -19.22
CA TYR A 571 5.23 -25.32 -20.40
C TYR A 571 5.55 -26.76 -20.00
N PRO A 572 4.92 -27.75 -20.67
CA PRO A 572 5.11 -29.15 -20.32
C PRO A 572 6.48 -29.66 -20.78
N THR A 573 7.11 -30.53 -19.99
CA THR A 573 8.42 -31.13 -20.32
C THR A 573 8.40 -31.97 -21.59
N ASP A 574 7.22 -32.46 -21.98
CA ASP A 574 6.93 -33.25 -23.17
C ASP A 574 6.08 -32.46 -24.18
N ALA A 575 6.27 -31.13 -24.24
CA ALA A 575 5.56 -30.25 -25.16
C ALA A 575 5.58 -30.77 -26.61
N TYR A 576 4.40 -30.82 -27.21
CA TYR A 576 4.20 -31.25 -28.58
C TYR A 576 3.22 -30.32 -29.31
N THR A 577 3.32 -30.32 -30.63
CA THR A 577 2.51 -29.45 -31.49
C THR A 577 1.02 -29.73 -31.31
N ASN A 578 0.21 -28.68 -31.15
CA ASN A 578 -1.25 -28.72 -30.95
C ASN A 578 -1.72 -29.34 -29.63
N ASP A 579 -0.89 -29.52 -28.61
CA ASP A 579 -1.35 -30.04 -27.30
C ASP A 579 -2.31 -29.09 -26.55
N LEU A 580 -2.36 -27.81 -26.96
CA LEU A 580 -3.20 -26.74 -26.37
C LEU A 580 -2.96 -26.52 -24.87
N PHE A 581 -1.70 -26.60 -24.42
CA PHE A 581 -1.35 -26.32 -23.03
C PHE A 581 -1.69 -24.88 -22.64
N GLY A 582 -2.39 -24.68 -21.53
CA GLY A 582 -2.91 -23.35 -21.14
C GLY A 582 -4.35 -23.10 -21.56
N VAL A 583 -5.04 -24.09 -22.14
CA VAL A 583 -6.48 -23.99 -22.45
C VAL A 583 -7.32 -23.76 -21.18
N ALA A 584 -6.87 -24.32 -20.05
CA ALA A 584 -7.42 -24.08 -18.73
C ALA A 584 -6.29 -23.97 -17.70
N VAL A 585 -6.41 -23.02 -16.77
CA VAL A 585 -5.44 -22.80 -15.69
C VAL A 585 -6.16 -22.65 -14.36
N PHE A 586 -5.53 -23.09 -13.28
CA PHE A 586 -5.96 -22.78 -11.93
C PHE A 586 -4.73 -22.67 -11.01
N ILE A 587 -4.77 -21.76 -10.03
CA ILE A 587 -3.72 -21.57 -9.04
C ILE A 587 -4.33 -21.49 -7.63
N SER A 588 -3.72 -22.18 -6.67
CA SER A 588 -4.13 -22.13 -5.26
C SER A 588 -2.91 -22.33 -4.36
N GLY A 589 -2.59 -21.31 -3.57
CA GLY A 589 -1.41 -21.30 -2.70
C GLY A 589 -0.11 -21.48 -3.50
N THR A 590 0.56 -22.62 -3.33
CA THR A 590 1.82 -22.97 -4.01
C THR A 590 1.62 -23.92 -5.19
N TYR A 591 0.38 -24.27 -5.54
CA TYR A 591 0.08 -25.22 -6.61
C TYR A 591 -0.57 -24.53 -7.80
N ALA A 592 -0.20 -24.97 -9.00
CA ALA A 592 -0.87 -24.61 -10.23
C ALA A 592 -1.18 -25.87 -11.04
N VAL A 593 -2.34 -25.90 -11.68
CA VAL A 593 -2.72 -26.97 -12.60
C VAL A 593 -3.05 -26.34 -13.94
N VAL A 594 -2.44 -26.87 -15.00
CA VAL A 594 -2.60 -26.37 -16.37
C VAL A 594 -3.06 -27.49 -17.29
N GLY A 595 -4.17 -27.28 -17.99
CA GLY A 595 -4.74 -28.22 -18.94
C GLY A 595 -4.08 -28.17 -20.32
N ALA A 596 -4.00 -29.32 -20.99
CA ALA A 596 -3.57 -29.50 -22.37
C ALA A 596 -4.51 -30.52 -23.03
N SER A 597 -5.69 -30.04 -23.44
CA SER A 597 -6.82 -30.92 -23.78
C SER A 597 -6.62 -31.74 -25.06
N ALA A 598 -5.62 -31.41 -25.87
CA ALA A 598 -5.28 -32.12 -27.11
C ALA A 598 -3.96 -32.89 -26.99
N SER A 599 -3.39 -33.02 -25.78
CA SER A 599 -2.23 -33.87 -25.57
C SER A 599 -2.53 -35.34 -25.88
N ASP A 600 -1.50 -36.07 -26.32
CA ASP A 600 -1.60 -37.47 -26.77
C ASP A 600 -0.98 -38.48 -25.79
N PRO A 601 -1.46 -38.59 -24.53
CA PRO A 601 -0.83 -39.44 -23.52
C PRO A 601 -0.87 -40.92 -23.93
N GLY A 602 0.31 -41.54 -23.96
CA GLY A 602 0.47 -42.93 -24.39
C GLY A 602 0.04 -43.17 -25.84
N GLY A 603 0.15 -42.15 -26.71
CA GLY A 603 -0.17 -42.23 -28.14
C GLY A 603 -1.66 -42.21 -28.46
N LYS A 604 -2.53 -41.83 -27.51
CA LYS A 604 -3.96 -41.71 -27.73
C LYS A 604 -4.30 -40.29 -28.20
N THR A 605 -4.59 -40.15 -29.48
CA THR A 605 -4.88 -38.86 -30.12
C THR A 605 -5.96 -38.07 -29.39
N ASP A 606 -5.65 -36.83 -29.00
CA ASP A 606 -6.52 -35.88 -28.31
C ASP A 606 -7.20 -36.43 -27.04
N ALA A 607 -6.58 -37.42 -26.39
CA ALA A 607 -7.10 -37.95 -25.13
C ALA A 607 -6.99 -36.90 -24.00
N GLY A 608 -6.04 -35.99 -24.11
CA GLY A 608 -5.84 -34.83 -23.24
C GLY A 608 -5.03 -35.14 -21.98
N ALA A 609 -4.38 -34.11 -21.45
CA ALA A 609 -3.61 -34.16 -20.21
C ALA A 609 -3.82 -32.88 -19.38
N ALA A 610 -3.39 -32.92 -18.12
CA ALA A 610 -3.19 -31.74 -17.31
C ALA A 610 -1.85 -31.87 -16.56
N TYR A 611 -1.27 -30.77 -16.13
CA TYR A 611 0.06 -30.75 -15.54
C TYR A 611 0.01 -30.02 -14.22
N ALA A 612 0.44 -30.69 -13.15
CA ALA A 612 0.53 -30.13 -11.83
C ALA A 612 1.94 -29.55 -11.59
N PHE A 613 1.98 -28.27 -11.27
CA PHE A 613 3.18 -27.52 -10.91
C PHE A 613 3.16 -27.15 -9.43
N GLU A 614 4.34 -27.07 -8.83
CA GLU A 614 4.53 -26.64 -7.46
C GLU A 614 5.62 -25.58 -7.37
N ARG A 615 5.32 -24.48 -6.67
CA ARG A 615 6.26 -23.41 -6.39
C ARG A 615 7.15 -23.79 -5.21
N ASN A 616 8.46 -23.82 -5.44
CA ASN A 616 9.45 -23.98 -4.39
C ASN A 616 9.47 -22.72 -3.50
N SER A 617 9.22 -22.86 -2.21
CA SER A 617 9.14 -21.73 -1.27
C SER A 617 10.48 -21.06 -0.98
N GLY A 618 11.60 -21.75 -1.16
CA GLY A 618 12.94 -21.20 -0.93
C GLY A 618 13.50 -20.45 -2.13
N THR A 619 13.19 -20.89 -3.35
CA THR A 619 13.72 -20.29 -4.60
C THR A 619 12.69 -19.48 -5.37
N GLY A 620 11.39 -19.68 -5.11
CA GLY A 620 10.29 -19.10 -5.88
C GLY A 620 10.07 -19.75 -7.25
N ALA A 621 10.85 -20.78 -7.62
CA ALA A 621 10.76 -21.45 -8.91
C ALA A 621 9.54 -22.37 -9.00
N TRP A 622 8.88 -22.40 -10.16
CA TRP A 622 7.80 -23.33 -10.45
C TRP A 622 8.33 -24.59 -11.13
N GLU A 623 7.98 -25.76 -10.59
CA GLU A 623 8.45 -27.05 -11.07
C GLU A 623 7.27 -27.95 -11.46
N GLN A 624 7.33 -28.57 -12.64
CA GLN A 624 6.37 -29.62 -13.03
C GLN A 624 6.59 -30.85 -12.15
N LYS A 625 5.58 -31.26 -11.38
CA LYS A 625 5.62 -32.44 -10.52
C LYS A 625 4.98 -33.66 -11.14
N THR A 626 3.89 -33.50 -11.87
CA THR A 626 3.14 -34.65 -12.40
C THR A 626 2.37 -34.27 -13.66
N LYS A 627 2.47 -35.11 -14.71
CA LYS A 627 1.52 -35.14 -15.83
C LYS A 627 0.31 -35.99 -15.41
N LEU A 628 -0.83 -35.36 -15.25
CA LEU A 628 -2.12 -35.97 -14.92
C LEU A 628 -2.74 -36.52 -16.20
N VAL A 629 -3.06 -37.81 -16.18
CA VAL A 629 -3.72 -38.51 -17.28
C VAL A 629 -4.86 -39.32 -16.68
N ALA A 630 -6.01 -39.33 -17.36
CA ALA A 630 -7.11 -40.21 -17.01
C ALA A 630 -6.65 -41.67 -17.05
N SER A 631 -6.88 -42.43 -15.97
CA SER A 631 -6.51 -43.85 -15.86
C SER A 631 -7.14 -44.72 -16.95
N ASP A 632 -8.24 -44.26 -17.52
CA ASP A 632 -9.03 -44.90 -18.56
C ASP A 632 -9.13 -44.04 -19.83
N ALA A 633 -8.13 -43.18 -20.07
CA ALA A 633 -8.07 -42.30 -21.21
C ALA A 633 -8.33 -43.04 -22.54
N MET A 634 -9.24 -42.50 -23.34
CA MET A 634 -9.52 -42.90 -24.71
C MET A 634 -9.22 -41.76 -25.69
N PRO A 635 -8.99 -42.05 -26.99
CA PRO A 635 -8.85 -41.01 -28.00
C PRO A 635 -10.03 -40.03 -27.99
N SER A 636 -9.73 -38.75 -28.12
CA SER A 636 -10.71 -37.65 -28.14
C SER A 636 -11.52 -37.47 -26.86
N ASP A 637 -11.06 -37.94 -25.70
CA ASP A 637 -11.69 -37.66 -24.40
C ASP A 637 -11.49 -36.21 -23.92
N SER A 638 -10.50 -35.50 -24.47
CA SER A 638 -10.12 -34.12 -24.16
C SER A 638 -10.00 -33.83 -22.66
N PHE A 639 -9.35 -34.73 -21.93
CA PHE A 639 -9.03 -34.54 -20.53
C PHE A 639 -8.19 -33.27 -20.31
N GLY A 640 -8.49 -32.51 -19.25
CA GLY A 640 -7.81 -31.26 -18.94
C GLY A 640 -8.40 -30.04 -19.66
N TYR A 641 -9.55 -30.18 -20.33
CA TYR A 641 -10.28 -29.04 -20.90
C TYR A 641 -10.73 -28.02 -19.85
N SER A 642 -11.01 -28.49 -18.64
CA SER A 642 -11.23 -27.67 -17.46
C SER A 642 -10.46 -28.24 -16.29
N VAL A 643 -9.93 -27.38 -15.42
CA VAL A 643 -9.09 -27.78 -14.27
C VAL A 643 -9.42 -26.95 -13.03
N GLY A 644 -9.14 -27.51 -11.85
CA GLY A 644 -9.21 -26.80 -10.57
C GLY A 644 -8.23 -27.39 -9.57
N VAL A 645 -7.78 -26.59 -8.60
CA VAL A 645 -6.93 -27.06 -7.49
C VAL A 645 -7.29 -26.35 -6.19
N SER A 646 -7.35 -27.09 -5.08
CA SER A 646 -7.56 -26.56 -3.73
C SER A 646 -6.84 -27.46 -2.72
N GLY A 647 -5.88 -26.88 -2.00
CA GLY A 647 -5.05 -27.64 -1.06
C GLY A 647 -4.36 -28.81 -1.76
N THR A 648 -4.62 -30.04 -1.29
CA THR A 648 -4.04 -31.27 -1.83
C THR A 648 -4.88 -31.95 -2.89
N TYR A 649 -5.97 -31.32 -3.36
CA TYR A 649 -6.85 -31.88 -4.39
C TYR A 649 -6.77 -31.10 -5.69
N ALA A 650 -6.75 -31.83 -6.80
CA ALA A 650 -6.88 -31.29 -8.14
C ALA A 650 -8.03 -32.02 -8.85
N ILE A 651 -8.73 -31.32 -9.74
CA ILE A 651 -9.79 -31.89 -10.57
C ILE A 651 -9.55 -31.52 -12.04
N ALA A 652 -9.84 -32.45 -12.94
CA ALA A 652 -9.75 -32.23 -14.38
C ALA A 652 -10.97 -32.83 -15.11
N GLY A 653 -11.54 -32.08 -16.04
CA GLY A 653 -12.69 -32.47 -16.86
C GLY A 653 -12.30 -33.07 -18.21
N ALA A 654 -13.08 -34.05 -18.67
CA ALA A 654 -12.98 -34.73 -19.96
C ALA A 654 -14.37 -34.77 -20.62
N HIS A 655 -14.76 -33.63 -21.21
CA HIS A 655 -16.15 -33.33 -21.55
C HIS A 655 -16.72 -34.11 -22.75
N VAL A 656 -15.86 -34.67 -23.60
CA VAL A 656 -16.25 -35.48 -24.78
C VAL A 656 -16.20 -36.98 -24.50
N ARG A 657 -15.76 -37.38 -23.31
CA ARG A 657 -15.67 -38.77 -22.88
C ARG A 657 -16.97 -39.53 -23.09
N THR A 658 -16.84 -40.75 -23.62
CA THR A 658 -17.96 -41.68 -23.79
C THR A 658 -17.98 -42.72 -22.68
N ARG A 659 -19.12 -42.87 -22.00
CA ARG A 659 -19.31 -43.86 -20.94
C ARG A 659 -20.50 -44.76 -21.24
N LEU A 660 -20.32 -46.08 -21.13
CA LEU A 660 -21.38 -47.08 -21.29
C LEU A 660 -22.20 -46.91 -22.59
N GLY A 661 -21.54 -46.50 -23.69
CA GLY A 661 -22.19 -46.27 -24.99
C GLY A 661 -22.89 -44.90 -25.13
N ALA A 662 -22.97 -44.10 -24.07
CA ALA A 662 -23.48 -42.73 -24.13
C ALA A 662 -22.39 -41.78 -24.64
N SER A 663 -22.42 -41.46 -25.93
CA SER A 663 -21.45 -40.58 -26.57
C SER A 663 -21.46 -39.18 -25.91
N SER A 664 -20.27 -38.63 -25.65
CA SER A 664 -20.12 -37.30 -25.02
C SER A 664 -20.90 -37.15 -23.69
N SER A 665 -21.07 -38.24 -22.94
CA SER A 665 -21.62 -38.19 -21.58
C SER A 665 -20.70 -37.42 -20.63
N GLY A 666 -19.40 -37.39 -20.92
CA GLY A 666 -18.38 -36.67 -20.18
C GLY A 666 -17.87 -37.39 -18.91
N GLY A 667 -16.81 -36.86 -18.31
CA GLY A 667 -16.20 -37.34 -17.07
C GLY A 667 -15.39 -36.26 -16.36
N ALA A 668 -15.19 -36.41 -15.05
CA ALA A 668 -14.27 -35.57 -14.27
C ALA A 668 -13.45 -36.45 -13.32
N TYR A 669 -12.21 -36.06 -13.06
CA TYR A 669 -11.25 -36.90 -12.36
C TYR A 669 -10.61 -36.13 -11.22
N VAL A 670 -10.62 -36.70 -10.03
CA VAL A 670 -10.01 -36.10 -8.84
C VAL A 670 -8.67 -36.76 -8.56
N PHE A 671 -7.66 -35.93 -8.40
CA PHE A 671 -6.30 -36.29 -8.02
C PHE A 671 -6.01 -35.77 -6.61
N GLU A 672 -5.23 -36.54 -5.85
CA GLU A 672 -4.75 -36.16 -4.52
C GLU A 672 -3.23 -36.18 -4.49
N ARG A 673 -2.63 -35.12 -3.97
CA ARG A 673 -1.18 -35.00 -3.82
C ARG A 673 -0.72 -35.86 -2.64
N ASN A 674 0.22 -36.76 -2.89
CA ASN A 674 0.94 -37.47 -1.83
C ASN A 674 1.94 -36.52 -1.17
N SER A 675 1.82 -36.28 0.14
CA SER A 675 2.67 -35.34 0.87
C SER A 675 4.14 -35.77 0.95
N GLY A 676 4.42 -37.08 0.92
CA GLY A 676 5.77 -37.62 1.03
C GLY A 676 6.54 -37.61 -0.29
N SER A 677 5.89 -37.93 -1.41
CA SER A 677 6.53 -37.98 -2.74
C SER A 677 6.32 -36.71 -3.58
N GLY A 678 5.31 -35.90 -3.27
CA GLY A 678 4.89 -34.76 -4.08
C GLY A 678 4.16 -35.14 -5.37
N VAL A 679 3.90 -36.43 -5.59
CA VAL A 679 3.22 -36.95 -6.79
C VAL A 679 1.71 -36.83 -6.62
N TRP A 680 1.03 -36.44 -7.69
CA TRP A 680 -0.43 -36.41 -7.76
C TRP A 680 -0.98 -37.72 -8.31
N GLU A 681 -1.86 -38.37 -7.54
CA GLU A 681 -2.44 -39.66 -7.89
C GLU A 681 -3.94 -39.53 -8.14
N GLN A 682 -4.45 -40.16 -9.20
CA GLN A 682 -5.89 -40.22 -9.42
C GLN A 682 -6.57 -41.03 -8.30
N LYS A 683 -7.47 -40.40 -7.55
CA LYS A 683 -8.22 -41.05 -6.47
C LYS A 683 -9.64 -41.41 -6.86
N SER A 684 -10.24 -40.67 -7.78
CA SER A 684 -11.63 -40.91 -8.16
C SER A 684 -11.94 -40.45 -9.58
N VAL A 685 -12.90 -41.14 -10.19
CA VAL A 685 -13.59 -40.68 -11.40
C VAL A 685 -15.02 -40.37 -11.00
N LEU A 686 -15.43 -39.13 -11.25
CA LEU A 686 -16.75 -38.62 -10.93
C LEU A 686 -17.67 -38.83 -12.14
N PHE A 687 -18.86 -39.35 -11.86
CA PHE A 687 -19.89 -39.54 -12.85
C PHE A 687 -21.23 -39.04 -12.33
N PRO A 688 -22.07 -38.45 -13.21
CA PRO A 688 -23.44 -38.10 -12.87
C PRO A 688 -24.26 -39.37 -12.62
N SER A 689 -25.02 -39.40 -11.52
CA SER A 689 -25.82 -40.58 -11.14
C SER A 689 -26.97 -40.89 -12.09
N ASP A 690 -27.44 -39.89 -12.83
CA ASP A 690 -28.54 -39.99 -13.80
C ASP A 690 -28.06 -40.22 -15.25
N LEU A 691 -26.74 -40.35 -15.48
CA LEU A 691 -26.13 -40.76 -16.75
C LEU A 691 -26.67 -40.02 -18.01
N PRO A 692 -26.70 -38.68 -18.03
CA PRO A 692 -27.24 -37.96 -19.17
C PRO A 692 -26.35 -38.13 -20.41
N THR A 693 -26.97 -38.55 -21.52
CA THR A 693 -26.32 -38.69 -22.83
C THR A 693 -25.97 -37.33 -23.43
N ALA A 694 -24.82 -37.23 -24.11
CA ALA A 694 -24.38 -36.02 -24.81
C ALA A 694 -24.37 -34.72 -23.95
N SER A 695 -24.26 -34.87 -22.63
CA SER A 695 -24.44 -33.78 -21.66
C SER A 695 -23.22 -32.91 -21.46
N LYS A 696 -22.05 -33.37 -21.93
CA LYS A 696 -20.74 -32.71 -21.74
C LYS A 696 -20.37 -32.55 -20.26
N PHE A 697 -20.66 -33.55 -19.42
CA PHE A 697 -20.20 -33.53 -18.03
C PHE A 697 -18.67 -33.38 -17.95
N GLY A 698 -18.19 -32.47 -17.10
CA GLY A 698 -16.77 -32.12 -17.05
C GLY A 698 -16.39 -30.99 -18.01
N TRP A 699 -17.38 -30.31 -18.62
CA TRP A 699 -17.16 -29.09 -19.38
C TRP A 699 -16.52 -28.00 -18.52
N SER A 700 -17.04 -27.81 -17.31
CA SER A 700 -16.45 -26.95 -16.28
C SER A 700 -16.35 -27.71 -14.96
N VAL A 701 -15.30 -27.46 -14.19
CA VAL A 701 -15.03 -28.10 -12.90
C VAL A 701 -14.51 -27.09 -11.89
N SER A 702 -14.80 -27.31 -10.61
CA SER A 702 -14.19 -26.57 -9.51
C SER A 702 -14.12 -27.45 -8.26
N VAL A 703 -13.11 -27.25 -7.41
CA VAL A 703 -12.89 -28.01 -6.18
C VAL A 703 -12.52 -27.04 -5.06
N SER A 704 -13.11 -27.21 -3.87
CA SER A 704 -12.78 -26.46 -2.66
C SER A 704 -12.88 -27.38 -1.45
N GLY A 705 -11.74 -27.64 -0.80
CA GLY A 705 -11.65 -28.58 0.32
C GLY A 705 -12.19 -29.97 -0.05
N THR A 706 -13.27 -30.40 0.62
CA THR A 706 -13.91 -31.70 0.41
C THR A 706 -15.04 -31.68 -0.62
N TYR A 707 -15.29 -30.57 -1.30
CA TYR A 707 -16.34 -30.45 -2.31
C TYR A 707 -15.77 -30.28 -3.71
N ALA A 708 -16.47 -30.86 -4.68
CA ALA A 708 -16.25 -30.64 -6.09
C ALA A 708 -17.58 -30.36 -6.79
N ILE A 709 -17.57 -29.47 -7.77
CA ILE A 709 -18.72 -29.21 -8.64
C ILE A 709 -18.32 -29.45 -10.10
N VAL A 710 -19.22 -30.06 -10.87
CA VAL A 710 -18.99 -30.39 -12.28
C VAL A 710 -20.19 -29.96 -13.12
N GLY A 711 -19.94 -29.17 -14.16
CA GLY A 711 -20.93 -28.71 -15.12
C GLY A 711 -21.19 -29.69 -16.26
N ALA A 712 -22.44 -29.74 -16.73
CA ALA A 712 -22.93 -30.53 -17.85
C ALA A 712 -23.96 -29.72 -18.64
N TYR A 713 -23.49 -28.68 -19.34
CA TYR A 713 -24.35 -27.65 -19.91
C TYR A 713 -25.31 -28.12 -21.03
N LEU A 714 -25.05 -29.27 -21.66
CA LEU A 714 -25.92 -29.87 -22.67
C LEU A 714 -26.84 -30.96 -22.10
N LYS A 715 -26.88 -31.15 -20.78
CA LYS A 715 -27.89 -32.02 -20.17
C LYS A 715 -29.29 -31.59 -20.61
N THR A 716 -30.13 -32.56 -20.98
CA THR A 716 -31.53 -32.32 -21.32
C THR A 716 -32.27 -31.62 -20.17
N GLY A 717 -33.16 -30.69 -20.51
CA GLY A 717 -33.86 -29.85 -19.54
C GLY A 717 -33.11 -28.57 -19.16
N GLY A 718 -32.27 -28.03 -20.04
CA GLY A 718 -31.64 -26.72 -19.86
C GLY A 718 -30.24 -26.72 -19.25
N GLY A 719 -29.61 -27.89 -19.09
CA GLY A 719 -28.29 -28.06 -18.49
C GLY A 719 -28.34 -28.55 -17.03
N GLY A 720 -27.18 -28.92 -16.48
CA GLY A 720 -27.05 -29.36 -15.09
C GLY A 720 -25.66 -29.14 -14.49
N ALA A 721 -25.59 -29.10 -13.17
CA ALA A 721 -24.34 -29.12 -12.41
C ALA A 721 -24.46 -30.09 -11.23
N TYR A 722 -23.37 -30.78 -10.90
CA TYR A 722 -23.36 -31.87 -9.93
C TYR A 722 -22.36 -31.57 -8.83
N ILE A 723 -22.80 -31.66 -7.58
CA ILE A 723 -21.93 -31.47 -6.42
C ILE A 723 -21.59 -32.82 -5.84
N PHE A 724 -20.29 -33.04 -5.64
CA PHE A 724 -19.71 -34.20 -4.99
C PHE A 724 -19.07 -33.77 -3.67
N GLU A 725 -19.16 -34.63 -2.66
CA GLU A 725 -18.51 -34.44 -1.36
C GLU A 725 -17.65 -35.67 -1.06
N ARG A 726 -16.40 -35.44 -0.64
CA ARG A 726 -15.51 -36.51 -0.20
C ARG A 726 -15.94 -37.02 1.16
N ASN A 727 -16.27 -38.30 1.24
CA ASN A 727 -16.51 -38.99 2.50
C ASN A 727 -15.18 -39.13 3.25
N SER A 728 -15.07 -38.51 4.43
CA SER A 728 -13.82 -38.49 5.22
C SER A 728 -13.42 -39.86 5.74
N SER A 729 -14.36 -40.78 5.92
CA SER A 729 -14.12 -42.11 6.48
C SER A 729 -13.70 -43.12 5.42
N THR A 730 -14.25 -43.03 4.20
CA THR A 730 -13.95 -43.97 3.11
C THR A 730 -13.00 -43.42 2.06
N GLY A 731 -12.82 -42.09 2.02
CA GLY A 731 -12.08 -41.39 0.97
C GLY A 731 -12.83 -41.30 -0.37
N ALA A 732 -14.03 -41.88 -0.48
CA ALA A 732 -14.82 -41.89 -1.70
C ALA A 732 -15.48 -40.53 -1.96
N TRP A 733 -15.55 -40.12 -3.22
CA TRP A 733 -16.32 -38.95 -3.63
C TRP A 733 -17.75 -39.36 -3.98
N GLU A 734 -18.73 -38.79 -3.27
CA GLU A 734 -20.14 -39.14 -3.39
C GLU A 734 -20.92 -37.95 -3.94
N GLN A 735 -21.79 -38.17 -4.93
CA GLN A 735 -22.68 -37.13 -5.43
C GLN A 735 -23.71 -36.77 -4.35
N LYS A 736 -23.79 -35.48 -3.99
CA LYS A 736 -24.72 -34.94 -2.98
C LYS A 736 -25.87 -34.14 -3.58
N ALA A 737 -25.70 -33.57 -4.77
CA ALA A 737 -26.75 -32.80 -5.42
C ALA A 737 -26.66 -32.86 -6.94
N ILE A 738 -27.82 -32.76 -7.58
CA ILE A 738 -27.98 -32.42 -9.00
C ILE A 738 -28.70 -31.08 -9.02
N LEU A 739 -28.06 -30.07 -9.60
CA LEU A 739 -28.59 -28.73 -9.77
C LEU A 739 -29.05 -28.60 -11.23
N THR A 740 -30.28 -28.13 -11.44
CA THR A 740 -30.89 -27.97 -12.78
C THR A 740 -31.42 -26.56 -12.94
N CYS A 741 -31.50 -26.08 -14.17
CA CYS A 741 -32.12 -24.79 -14.45
C CYS A 741 -33.62 -24.84 -14.10
N PRO A 742 -34.12 -24.01 -13.17
CA PRO A 742 -35.50 -24.08 -12.72
C PRO A 742 -36.50 -23.46 -13.71
N ASP A 743 -36.05 -22.55 -14.58
CA ASP A 743 -36.91 -21.63 -15.33
C ASP A 743 -36.61 -21.58 -16.84
N SER A 744 -35.73 -22.45 -17.35
CA SER A 744 -35.41 -22.52 -18.79
C SER A 744 -34.92 -23.89 -19.22
N THR A 745 -35.32 -24.33 -20.42
CA THR A 745 -34.95 -25.62 -21.00
C THR A 745 -33.82 -25.55 -22.02
N ILE A 746 -33.31 -24.35 -22.33
CA ILE A 746 -32.22 -24.12 -23.31
C ILE A 746 -31.11 -23.21 -22.73
N ALA A 747 -31.08 -23.04 -21.42
CA ALA A 747 -30.25 -22.05 -20.73
C ALA A 747 -28.74 -22.32 -20.74
N GLN A 748 -28.34 -23.56 -21.07
CA GLN A 748 -26.96 -24.05 -20.90
C GLN A 748 -26.46 -23.94 -19.46
N PHE A 749 -27.29 -24.33 -18.50
CA PHE A 749 -26.97 -24.34 -17.08
C PHE A 749 -25.82 -25.30 -16.78
N GLY A 750 -24.80 -24.86 -16.04
CA GLY A 750 -23.57 -25.61 -15.85
C GLY A 750 -22.51 -25.34 -16.92
N TYR A 751 -22.64 -24.24 -17.68
CA TYR A 751 -21.59 -23.81 -18.61
C TYR A 751 -20.32 -23.43 -17.85
N SER A 752 -20.43 -22.60 -16.82
CA SER A 752 -19.35 -22.32 -15.87
C SER A 752 -19.83 -22.60 -14.45
N VAL A 753 -18.95 -23.17 -13.63
CA VAL A 753 -19.23 -23.54 -12.23
C VAL A 753 -18.08 -23.12 -11.33
N SER A 754 -18.39 -22.69 -10.11
CA SER A 754 -17.38 -22.41 -9.08
C SER A 754 -17.95 -22.77 -7.71
N ILE A 755 -17.12 -23.34 -6.83
CA ILE A 755 -17.49 -23.73 -5.47
C ILE A 755 -16.43 -23.26 -4.48
N ASP A 756 -16.86 -22.63 -3.39
CA ASP A 756 -15.99 -22.25 -2.27
C ASP A 756 -16.69 -22.49 -0.95
N GLY A 757 -16.17 -23.46 -0.17
CA GLY A 757 -16.77 -23.88 1.09
C GLY A 757 -18.23 -24.29 0.94
N THR A 758 -19.14 -23.47 1.49
CA THR A 758 -20.59 -23.71 1.49
C THR A 758 -21.33 -22.98 0.37
N TYR A 759 -20.64 -22.25 -0.52
CA TYR A 759 -21.25 -21.53 -1.63
C TYR A 759 -20.89 -22.16 -2.97
N ALA A 760 -21.84 -22.17 -3.89
CA ALA A 760 -21.62 -22.60 -5.26
C ALA A 760 -22.36 -21.69 -6.23
N VAL A 761 -21.72 -21.34 -7.34
CA VAL A 761 -22.32 -20.59 -8.45
C VAL A 761 -22.35 -21.44 -9.70
N VAL A 762 -23.46 -21.35 -10.43
CA VAL A 762 -23.67 -22.06 -11.68
C VAL A 762 -24.25 -21.12 -12.72
N SER A 763 -23.59 -21.02 -13.86
CA SER A 763 -24.04 -20.14 -14.94
C SER A 763 -24.95 -20.85 -15.95
N ALA A 764 -25.78 -20.04 -16.61
CA ALA A 764 -26.70 -20.41 -17.67
C ALA A 764 -26.69 -19.31 -18.75
N GLN A 765 -25.56 -19.20 -19.45
CA GLN A 765 -25.25 -18.10 -20.36
C GLN A 765 -26.25 -17.91 -21.53
N ASN A 766 -27.00 -18.95 -21.90
CA ASN A 766 -28.00 -18.88 -22.97
C ASN A 766 -29.43 -18.64 -22.44
N LYS A 767 -29.59 -18.37 -21.14
CA LYS A 767 -30.88 -18.03 -20.56
C LYS A 767 -31.45 -16.77 -21.23
N SER A 768 -32.73 -16.83 -21.60
CA SER A 768 -33.47 -15.63 -21.99
C SER A 768 -33.96 -14.88 -20.75
N VAL A 769 -33.84 -13.57 -20.75
CA VAL A 769 -34.28 -12.68 -19.66
C VAL A 769 -35.25 -11.66 -20.25
N ASN A 770 -36.47 -11.58 -19.74
CA ASN A 770 -37.48 -10.62 -20.22
C ASN A 770 -37.67 -10.60 -21.75
N SER A 771 -37.72 -11.78 -22.37
CA SER A 771 -37.79 -11.99 -23.84
C SER A 771 -36.52 -11.59 -24.62
N LEU A 772 -35.46 -11.14 -23.95
CA LEU A 772 -34.14 -10.95 -24.56
C LEU A 772 -33.46 -12.31 -24.68
N ALA A 773 -33.27 -12.76 -25.92
CA ALA A 773 -32.62 -14.03 -26.20
C ALA A 773 -31.15 -13.99 -25.75
N THR A 774 -30.69 -15.06 -25.10
CA THR A 774 -29.27 -15.26 -24.73
C THR A 774 -28.65 -14.10 -23.94
N ALA A 775 -29.45 -13.42 -23.11
CA ALA A 775 -28.96 -12.39 -22.21
C ALA A 775 -28.11 -13.00 -21.07
N GLY A 776 -28.41 -14.24 -20.69
CA GLY A 776 -27.65 -15.01 -19.71
C GLY A 776 -28.22 -14.95 -18.28
N GLY A 777 -27.63 -15.70 -17.37
CA GLY A 777 -28.07 -15.78 -15.98
C GLY A 777 -27.17 -16.65 -15.11
N VAL A 778 -27.08 -16.33 -13.82
CA VAL A 778 -26.23 -17.05 -12.86
C VAL A 778 -27.01 -17.37 -11.60
N TYR A 779 -26.81 -18.57 -11.06
CA TYR A 779 -27.55 -19.09 -9.92
C TYR A 779 -26.59 -19.32 -8.75
N MET A 780 -26.95 -18.79 -7.59
CA MET A 780 -26.20 -18.92 -6.36
C MET A 780 -26.86 -19.95 -5.45
N TYR A 781 -26.07 -20.91 -4.98
CA TYR A 781 -26.47 -21.97 -4.05
C TYR A 781 -25.68 -21.87 -2.75
N GLU A 782 -26.36 -22.16 -1.65
CA GLU A 782 -25.75 -22.26 -0.32
C GLU A 782 -26.08 -23.63 0.28
N ARG A 783 -25.08 -24.28 0.87
CA ARG A 783 -25.28 -25.53 1.61
C ARG A 783 -25.88 -25.24 2.98
N VAL A 784 -27.16 -25.60 3.16
CA VAL A 784 -27.89 -25.49 4.42
C VAL A 784 -28.29 -26.88 4.89
N ALA A 785 -27.92 -27.24 6.13
CA ALA A 785 -28.26 -28.52 6.75
C ALA A 785 -27.99 -29.76 5.86
N SER A 786 -26.83 -29.80 5.20
CA SER A 786 -26.39 -30.84 4.25
C SER A 786 -27.08 -30.85 2.88
N THR A 787 -27.95 -29.88 2.59
CA THR A 787 -28.61 -29.74 1.29
C THR A 787 -28.15 -28.47 0.58
N TRP A 788 -27.98 -28.54 -0.74
CA TRP A 788 -27.67 -27.36 -1.55
C TRP A 788 -28.96 -26.69 -1.99
N THR A 789 -29.19 -25.46 -1.54
CA THR A 789 -30.41 -24.70 -1.82
C THR A 789 -30.08 -23.47 -2.66
N GLN A 790 -30.84 -23.22 -3.73
CA GLN A 790 -30.73 -21.97 -4.48
C GLN A 790 -31.15 -20.80 -3.59
N LYS A 791 -30.26 -19.81 -3.44
CA LYS A 791 -30.49 -18.63 -2.61
C LYS A 791 -30.77 -17.38 -3.42
N ALA A 792 -30.20 -17.29 -4.62
CA ALA A 792 -30.38 -16.14 -5.49
C ALA A 792 -30.22 -16.51 -6.96
N ILE A 793 -30.80 -15.68 -7.82
CA ILE A 793 -30.40 -15.53 -9.21
C ILE A 793 -29.64 -14.20 -9.26
N LEU A 794 -28.40 -14.22 -9.74
CA LEU A 794 -27.61 -13.02 -9.98
C LEU A 794 -27.96 -12.55 -11.39
N GLU A 795 -28.68 -11.42 -11.47
CA GLU A 795 -29.19 -10.87 -12.74
C GLU A 795 -28.30 -9.75 -13.24
N ASN A 796 -28.00 -9.74 -14.54
CA ASN A 796 -27.36 -8.61 -15.21
C ASN A 796 -28.22 -7.35 -14.97
N PRO A 797 -27.68 -6.25 -14.39
CA PRO A 797 -28.43 -5.02 -14.13
C PRO A 797 -28.97 -4.34 -15.39
N ASP A 798 -28.30 -4.52 -16.52
CA ASP A 798 -28.62 -3.90 -17.80
C ASP A 798 -28.60 -4.93 -18.95
N PRO A 799 -29.50 -5.94 -18.91
CA PRO A 799 -29.45 -7.05 -19.84
C PRO A 799 -29.80 -6.59 -21.26
N ALA A 800 -28.98 -6.98 -22.23
CA ALA A 800 -29.30 -6.92 -23.65
C ALA A 800 -29.36 -8.33 -24.26
N ALA A 801 -29.98 -8.43 -25.43
CA ALA A 801 -29.95 -9.68 -26.19
C ALA A 801 -28.51 -10.01 -26.56
N THR A 802 -28.14 -11.29 -26.47
CA THR A 802 -26.81 -11.82 -26.83
C THR A 802 -25.62 -11.45 -25.95
N ASP A 803 -25.81 -10.69 -24.87
CA ASP A 803 -24.75 -10.31 -23.90
C ASP A 803 -23.99 -11.51 -23.30
N GLN A 804 -24.65 -12.66 -23.17
CA GLN A 804 -24.10 -13.89 -22.55
C GLN A 804 -23.55 -13.67 -21.13
N PHE A 805 -24.31 -12.99 -20.27
CA PHE A 805 -24.00 -12.89 -18.85
C PHE A 805 -23.89 -14.27 -18.20
N GLY A 806 -22.79 -14.53 -17.49
CA GLY A 806 -22.51 -15.86 -16.95
C GLY A 806 -21.64 -16.73 -17.88
N TYR A 807 -20.94 -16.14 -18.84
CA TYR A 807 -19.99 -16.89 -19.65
C TYR A 807 -18.92 -17.57 -18.79
N SER A 808 -18.42 -16.86 -17.78
CA SER A 808 -17.51 -17.36 -16.75
C SER A 808 -17.96 -16.91 -15.36
N VAL A 809 -17.73 -17.74 -14.33
CA VAL A 809 -18.10 -17.41 -12.94
C VAL A 809 -17.02 -17.84 -11.94
N ALA A 810 -16.84 -17.06 -10.89
CA ALA A 810 -16.01 -17.39 -9.73
C ALA A 810 -16.71 -16.99 -8.43
N VAL A 811 -16.55 -17.77 -7.36
CA VAL A 811 -17.06 -17.44 -6.01
C VAL A 811 -15.95 -17.58 -4.97
N SER A 812 -15.89 -16.65 -4.03
CA SER A 812 -15.05 -16.76 -2.84
C SER A 812 -15.69 -16.04 -1.66
N GLY A 813 -15.96 -16.77 -0.58
CA GLY A 813 -16.68 -16.26 0.58
C GLY A 813 -18.01 -15.59 0.20
N VAL A 814 -18.13 -14.28 0.49
CA VAL A 814 -19.34 -13.47 0.24
C VAL A 814 -19.33 -12.74 -1.11
N TYR A 815 -18.39 -13.06 -2.01
CA TYR A 815 -18.25 -12.41 -3.31
C TYR A 815 -18.42 -13.40 -4.46
N ALA A 816 -19.00 -12.93 -5.56
CA ALA A 816 -19.09 -13.64 -6.82
C ALA A 816 -18.74 -12.72 -7.98
N VAL A 817 -17.96 -13.22 -8.94
CA VAL A 817 -17.56 -12.51 -10.15
C VAL A 817 -18.17 -13.21 -11.35
N ILE A 818 -18.72 -12.44 -12.28
CA ILE A 818 -19.41 -12.94 -13.48
C ILE A 818 -18.89 -12.24 -14.73
N GLY A 819 -18.43 -13.01 -15.72
CA GLY A 819 -18.08 -12.51 -17.03
C GLY A 819 -19.28 -12.40 -17.97
N CYS A 820 -19.26 -11.37 -18.83
CA CYS A 820 -20.30 -11.05 -19.81
C CYS A 820 -19.63 -10.67 -21.15
N VAL A 821 -19.32 -11.66 -21.97
CA VAL A 821 -18.36 -11.53 -23.09
C VAL A 821 -18.84 -10.68 -24.26
N ASN A 822 -20.15 -10.61 -24.51
CA ASN A 822 -20.71 -9.90 -25.66
C ASN A 822 -21.43 -8.62 -25.26
N LYS A 823 -21.15 -8.10 -24.06
CA LYS A 823 -21.65 -6.80 -23.66
C LYS A 823 -21.12 -5.74 -24.63
N ASP A 824 -21.98 -4.76 -24.93
CA ASP A 824 -21.68 -3.61 -25.78
C ASP A 824 -21.45 -2.31 -24.96
N PRO A 825 -20.41 -2.22 -24.11
CA PRO A 825 -20.19 -1.03 -23.29
C PRO A 825 -19.85 0.17 -24.17
N ALA A 826 -20.48 1.32 -23.89
CA ALA A 826 -20.30 2.57 -24.64
C ALA A 826 -20.40 2.38 -26.17
N SER A 827 -21.31 1.51 -26.63
CA SER A 827 -21.55 1.16 -28.04
C SER A 827 -20.37 0.47 -28.75
N LYS A 828 -19.43 -0.12 -28.01
CA LYS A 828 -18.36 -0.97 -28.57
C LYS A 828 -18.86 -2.41 -28.68
N GLY A 829 -19.23 -2.82 -29.90
CA GLY A 829 -19.76 -4.15 -30.18
C GLY A 829 -18.91 -5.29 -29.61
N ASN A 830 -19.48 -6.13 -28.75
CA ASN A 830 -18.87 -7.29 -28.09
C ASN A 830 -17.53 -7.00 -27.39
N ALA A 831 -17.34 -5.81 -26.83
CA ALA A 831 -16.12 -5.52 -26.06
C ALA A 831 -16.08 -6.30 -24.73
N GLY A 832 -17.24 -6.67 -24.19
CA GLY A 832 -17.38 -7.47 -22.98
C GLY A 832 -17.27 -6.67 -21.68
N ALA A 833 -17.70 -7.28 -20.58
CA ALA A 833 -17.71 -6.71 -19.25
C ALA A 833 -17.58 -7.79 -18.16
N THR A 834 -17.27 -7.39 -16.93
CA THR A 834 -17.20 -8.25 -15.75
C THR A 834 -17.94 -7.61 -14.58
N TYR A 835 -18.77 -8.39 -13.90
CA TYR A 835 -19.61 -7.92 -12.81
C TYR A 835 -19.19 -8.52 -11.48
N LEU A 836 -19.17 -7.70 -10.43
CA LEU A 836 -18.95 -8.13 -9.05
C LEU A 836 -20.26 -8.09 -8.27
N TYR A 837 -20.58 -9.19 -7.59
CA TYR A 837 -21.69 -9.29 -6.65
C TYR A 837 -21.16 -9.54 -5.25
N LYS A 838 -21.82 -8.93 -4.26
CA LYS A 838 -21.53 -9.12 -2.85
C LYS A 838 -22.79 -9.53 -2.11
N ARG A 839 -22.69 -10.57 -1.29
CA ARG A 839 -23.74 -10.93 -0.34
C ARG A 839 -23.74 -9.94 0.82
N ASN A 840 -24.89 -9.31 1.05
CA ASN A 840 -25.14 -8.55 2.26
C ASN A 840 -25.18 -9.54 3.44
N SER A 841 -24.28 -9.38 4.41
CA SER A 841 -24.16 -10.30 5.55
C SER A 841 -25.38 -10.27 6.47
N THR A 842 -26.10 -9.14 6.50
CA THR A 842 -27.27 -8.93 7.34
C THR A 842 -28.54 -9.48 6.70
N THR A 843 -28.77 -9.18 5.42
CA THR A 843 -30.02 -9.57 4.72
C THR A 843 -29.91 -10.91 4.00
N GLY A 844 -28.69 -11.37 3.72
CA GLY A 844 -28.42 -12.55 2.90
C GLY A 844 -28.64 -12.35 1.39
N VAL A 845 -29.02 -11.13 0.98
CA VAL A 845 -29.28 -10.77 -0.43
C VAL A 845 -27.95 -10.56 -1.16
N TRP A 846 -27.86 -11.06 -2.39
CA TRP A 846 -26.74 -10.78 -3.28
C TRP A 846 -27.05 -9.57 -4.13
N GLU A 847 -26.18 -8.57 -4.09
CA GLU A 847 -26.35 -7.30 -4.79
C GLU A 847 -25.20 -7.11 -5.78
N SER A 848 -25.52 -6.65 -7.00
CA SER A 848 -24.50 -6.16 -7.92
C SER A 848 -23.81 -4.95 -7.30
N LYS A 849 -22.48 -4.92 -7.37
CA LYS A 849 -21.63 -3.87 -6.80
C LYS A 849 -20.90 -3.09 -7.86
N MET A 850 -20.35 -3.76 -8.86
CA MET A 850 -19.57 -3.13 -9.92
C MET A 850 -19.82 -3.81 -11.26
N GLU A 851 -19.72 -3.02 -12.32
CA GLU A 851 -19.46 -3.44 -13.70
C GLU A 851 -18.09 -2.88 -14.10
N TRP A 852 -17.20 -3.75 -14.55
CA TRP A 852 -15.90 -3.40 -15.07
C TRP A 852 -15.84 -3.70 -16.57
N THR A 853 -15.32 -2.73 -17.31
CA THR A 853 -15.00 -2.84 -18.72
C THR A 853 -13.52 -2.54 -18.89
N ALA A 854 -12.86 -3.20 -19.84
CA ALA A 854 -11.45 -2.98 -20.12
C ALA A 854 -11.17 -1.48 -20.39
N SER A 855 -10.25 -0.90 -19.64
CA SER A 855 -9.89 0.53 -19.76
C SER A 855 -9.48 0.92 -21.19
N ASP A 856 -8.85 -0.01 -21.89
CA ASP A 856 -8.40 0.09 -23.28
C ASP A 856 -9.18 -0.86 -24.22
N GLY A 857 -10.39 -1.26 -23.82
CA GLY A 857 -11.23 -2.22 -24.54
C GLY A 857 -11.68 -1.70 -25.90
N LEU A 858 -11.53 -2.53 -26.92
CA LEU A 858 -12.04 -2.33 -28.28
C LEU A 858 -13.22 -3.26 -28.57
N ALA A 859 -13.92 -2.98 -29.67
CA ALA A 859 -14.96 -3.88 -30.15
C ALA A 859 -14.39 -5.29 -30.37
N SER A 860 -15.12 -6.31 -29.93
CA SER A 860 -14.76 -7.73 -30.01
C SER A 860 -13.58 -8.19 -29.15
N ASP A 861 -13.09 -7.38 -28.21
CA ASP A 861 -12.06 -7.81 -27.24
C ASP A 861 -12.57 -8.92 -26.30
N GLN A 862 -13.89 -8.94 -26.04
CA GLN A 862 -14.62 -9.95 -25.25
C GLN A 862 -14.09 -10.14 -23.82
N MET A 863 -13.96 -9.03 -23.08
CA MET A 863 -13.66 -9.07 -21.65
C MET A 863 -14.71 -9.91 -20.88
N GLY A 864 -14.28 -10.64 -19.85
CA GLY A 864 -15.13 -11.58 -19.11
C GLY A 864 -15.09 -13.00 -19.66
N TRP A 865 -14.19 -13.30 -20.60
CA TRP A 865 -14.02 -14.63 -21.19
C TRP A 865 -13.68 -15.68 -20.13
N SER A 866 -12.76 -15.36 -19.24
CA SER A 866 -12.44 -16.14 -18.05
C SER A 866 -12.29 -15.20 -16.86
N VAL A 867 -12.73 -15.63 -15.68
CA VAL A 867 -12.63 -14.84 -14.44
C VAL A 867 -12.07 -15.68 -13.30
N GLY A 868 -11.30 -15.03 -12.43
CA GLY A 868 -10.78 -15.58 -11.18
C GLY A 868 -11.01 -14.64 -10.01
N LEU A 869 -11.16 -15.19 -8.81
CA LEU A 869 -11.40 -14.43 -7.59
C LEU A 869 -10.64 -15.06 -6.42
N SER A 870 -9.87 -14.26 -5.68
CA SER A 870 -9.23 -14.66 -4.43
C SER A 870 -9.01 -13.46 -3.52
N GLY A 871 -9.63 -13.47 -2.33
CA GLY A 871 -9.45 -12.41 -1.35
C GLY A 871 -9.91 -11.06 -1.91
N THR A 872 -8.98 -10.12 -2.06
CA THR A 872 -9.22 -8.77 -2.59
C THR A 872 -8.98 -8.62 -4.09
N HIS A 873 -8.56 -9.68 -4.80
CA HIS A 873 -8.21 -9.59 -6.22
C HIS A 873 -9.22 -10.32 -7.11
N VAL A 874 -9.61 -9.64 -8.19
CA VAL A 874 -10.33 -10.23 -9.32
C VAL A 874 -9.44 -10.19 -10.55
N VAL A 875 -9.45 -11.25 -11.35
CA VAL A 875 -8.83 -11.25 -12.68
C VAL A 875 -9.90 -11.55 -13.71
N SER A 876 -9.95 -10.79 -14.80
CA SER A 876 -10.86 -11.00 -15.93
C SER A 876 -10.12 -10.90 -17.25
N SER A 877 -10.36 -11.83 -18.17
CA SER A 877 -9.66 -11.83 -19.45
C SER A 877 -10.47 -11.30 -20.62
N ALA A 878 -9.76 -10.69 -21.58
CA ALA A 878 -10.23 -10.30 -22.90
C ALA A 878 -9.39 -11.04 -23.97
N TYR A 879 -9.79 -12.28 -24.26
CA TYR A 879 -8.95 -13.22 -25.02
C TYR A 879 -8.72 -12.82 -26.49
N ASN A 880 -9.59 -11.96 -27.06
CA ASN A 880 -9.49 -11.50 -28.44
C ASN A 880 -8.81 -10.14 -28.58
N LYS A 881 -8.34 -9.57 -27.45
CA LYS A 881 -7.70 -8.27 -27.42
C LYS A 881 -6.57 -8.16 -28.46
N THR A 882 -6.55 -7.03 -29.15
CA THR A 882 -5.43 -6.65 -30.02
C THR A 882 -4.37 -5.89 -29.21
N VAL A 883 -3.13 -6.36 -29.24
CA VAL A 883 -2.01 -5.75 -28.49
C VAL A 883 -1.00 -5.19 -29.48
N THR A 884 -0.79 -3.87 -29.48
CA THR A 884 0.23 -3.20 -30.34
C THR A 884 0.13 -3.56 -31.84
N GLY A 885 -1.08 -3.80 -32.35
CA GLY A 885 -1.34 -4.22 -33.73
C GLY A 885 -1.29 -5.73 -33.98
N LEU A 886 -0.98 -6.54 -32.96
CA LEU A 886 -1.07 -8.00 -33.00
C LEU A 886 -2.51 -8.44 -32.71
N SER A 887 -3.23 -8.87 -33.74
CA SER A 887 -4.60 -9.35 -33.61
C SER A 887 -4.66 -10.57 -32.70
N THR A 888 -5.64 -10.62 -31.78
CA THR A 888 -5.91 -11.79 -30.91
C THR A 888 -4.72 -12.25 -30.07
N ALA A 889 -3.81 -11.34 -29.74
CA ALA A 889 -2.76 -11.60 -28.74
C ALA A 889 -3.33 -11.67 -27.32
N GLY A 890 -4.55 -11.15 -27.11
CA GLY A 890 -5.29 -11.30 -25.86
C GLY A 890 -4.75 -10.44 -24.70
N GLY A 891 -5.50 -10.42 -23.60
CA GLY A 891 -5.21 -9.63 -22.42
C GLY A 891 -5.95 -10.13 -21.18
N ALA A 892 -5.49 -9.72 -20.00
CA ALA A 892 -6.17 -9.93 -18.73
C ALA A 892 -6.14 -8.65 -17.89
N TYR A 893 -7.13 -8.44 -17.04
CA TYR A 893 -7.29 -7.25 -16.22
C TYR A 893 -7.44 -7.66 -14.77
N VAL A 894 -6.70 -7.01 -13.89
CA VAL A 894 -6.77 -7.24 -12.44
C VAL A 894 -7.50 -6.06 -11.79
N TYR A 895 -8.45 -6.36 -10.91
CA TYR A 895 -9.23 -5.41 -10.13
C TYR A 895 -9.10 -5.66 -8.63
#